data_AF-G4TPZ7-F1
#
_entry.id   AF-G4TPZ7-F1
#
_cell.length_a   1.000
_cell.length_b   1.000
_cell.length_c   1.000
_cell.angle_alpha   90.00
_cell.angle_beta   90.00
_cell.angle_gamma   90.00
#
_symmetry.space_group_name_H-M   'P 1'
#
loop_
_entity.id
_entity.type
_entity.pdbx_description
1 polymer ?
#
loop_
_entity_poly.entity_id
_entity_poly.type
_entity_poly.pdbx_seq_one_letter_code
_entity_poly.pdbx_strand_id
1 'polypeptide(L)'
;MTRNGPPLGNNVLYKTAFPDTSALRELRIDFPVDLKCFTIGRRTVRKLSLRIEWDSFEELNQYTNLECLKLVHTEHRADYPSIAPKLPKLDFARLRHLIITGQILIQYTLAITSPHLEKITLLTTTRLPLLMFESFARVKRLDLVIDQWLTIEEDKTVRPSMSSAYTQQDLIFTEDLLAQCANMEELRVWSNDADPGGELFVRHVTSLVKKGYLRNLRQVTFMWPRTRSRDMETAIECATSDLGLYHVCGISHFAQEARCPGGATPSDDSVKFRMFVGGDINSNRRRISDLQVESINRILSIAQILLVRISAKTDEKTDTEEIQDSRIDSINSPYTGRTPAIVIGHLPVEILLSIFYYYRDENTTTRLSLLMRVSRGWRDIVLSSPGLWSRINLAPTGFLTNTTWYYSHISTCLQRSGDLPLDITVDFTQIEQITGHLDKTLEMLLPPGYMFDTYGCGDWGFNGAYEDMIRVYHDQFVDILRLLAGLPPSSTFMDYTRLGTDEDHIAEISDLQNGLTLSSRHAFSRWQSLEWTLPSSFPPDILPEVCSLLAYRMPLLRRLSIKSDWECKRPIVWPRSDSPRFQALCQLSFNFPVVLDSISCNPSKLRDLTIHVDVSSLEAIRRFTSLERLALIQVYGLPSGVVNPSPIFLPHLRHLQVDAGIPKSFPLNFHAPSLQKLTLVFDYRVQLVDLNLLSTVKTLDLAVDGWLRRSSNSKETRPYSSDELNCFASLLNSCSLLESLRVWECTTDPKGTILRNQIISSVLKGNLEFLRDVTFLKPMSSSEMEHAMEVVTYHVATETKKYGLR
;
A
#
# COMPACT_ATOMS: atom_id res chain seq x y z
N MET A 1 -7.37 -2.79 10.25
CA MET A 1 -8.34 -1.68 10.18
C MET A 1 -7.55 -0.38 10.30
N THR A 2 -7.72 0.55 9.36
CA THR A 2 -6.97 1.81 9.25
C THR A 2 -7.70 2.97 9.95
N ARG A 3 -6.92 3.99 10.33
CA ARG A 3 -7.14 4.96 11.43
C ARG A 3 -8.21 6.05 11.19
N ASN A 4 -8.90 6.09 10.04
CA ASN A 4 -9.65 7.28 9.60
C ASN A 4 -11.19 7.09 9.47
N GLY A 5 -11.80 6.19 10.24
CA GLY A 5 -13.27 6.11 10.34
C GLY A 5 -13.83 7.07 11.41
N PRO A 6 -15.04 7.63 11.24
CA PRO A 6 -15.68 8.44 12.28
C PRO A 6 -16.00 7.58 13.52
N PRO A 7 -16.15 8.18 14.72
CA PRO A 7 -16.47 7.44 15.94
C PRO A 7 -17.83 6.74 15.78
N LEU A 8 -17.79 5.42 15.62
CA LEU A 8 -18.97 4.58 15.59
C LEU A 8 -19.60 4.59 16.99
N GLY A 9 -20.89 4.93 17.06
CA GLY A 9 -21.65 5.00 18.31
C GLY A 9 -21.50 3.72 19.16
N ASN A 10 -21.32 3.93 20.47
CA ASN A 10 -20.81 3.02 21.50
C ASN A 10 -21.50 1.66 21.71
N ASN A 11 -22.34 1.13 20.83
CA ASN A 11 -23.12 -0.08 21.15
C ASN A 11 -23.39 -1.10 20.04
N VAL A 12 -22.95 -0.92 18.78
CA VAL A 12 -23.51 -1.73 17.68
C VAL A 12 -22.56 -2.76 17.03
N LEU A 13 -21.25 -2.77 17.30
CA LEU A 13 -20.31 -3.60 16.49
C LEU A 13 -19.62 -4.82 17.16
N TYR A 14 -19.95 -5.20 18.40
CA TYR A 14 -19.25 -6.32 19.08
C TYR A 14 -20.11 -7.56 19.38
N LYS A 15 -21.28 -7.70 18.74
CA LYS A 15 -22.18 -8.87 18.93
C LYS A 15 -22.20 -9.87 17.75
N THR A 16 -21.26 -9.81 16.82
CA THR A 16 -21.03 -10.96 15.93
C THR A 16 -20.35 -12.05 16.74
N ALA A 17 -21.03 -13.19 16.93
CA ALA A 17 -20.55 -14.33 17.70
C ALA A 17 -19.13 -14.72 17.27
N PHE A 18 -18.15 -14.39 18.11
CA PHE A 18 -16.82 -14.96 17.97
C PHE A 18 -16.95 -16.49 18.15
N PRO A 19 -16.28 -17.30 17.31
CA PRO A 19 -16.25 -18.75 17.50
C PRO A 19 -15.72 -19.07 18.90
N ASP A 20 -16.17 -20.20 19.47
CA ASP A 20 -15.84 -20.63 20.84
C ASP A 20 -14.41 -20.26 21.26
N THR A 21 -14.32 -19.29 22.17
CA THR A 21 -13.04 -18.69 22.60
C THR A 21 -12.40 -19.46 23.76
N SER A 22 -13.00 -20.59 24.14
CA SER A 22 -12.44 -21.53 25.12
C SER A 22 -11.03 -22.01 24.75
N ALA A 23 -10.70 -22.02 23.44
CA ALA A 23 -9.39 -22.43 22.93
C ALA A 23 -8.38 -21.28 22.77
N LEU A 24 -8.77 -20.02 22.95
CA LEU A 24 -7.89 -18.87 22.70
C LEU A 24 -6.74 -18.81 23.72
N ARG A 25 -5.49 -18.98 23.27
CA ARG A 25 -4.29 -18.95 24.12
C ARG A 25 -3.47 -17.68 23.98
N GLU A 26 -3.58 -16.99 22.85
CA GLU A 26 -2.80 -15.79 22.54
C GLU A 26 -3.73 -14.73 21.94
N LEU A 27 -3.67 -13.51 22.48
CA LEU A 27 -4.46 -12.36 22.05
C LEU A 27 -3.53 -11.17 21.81
N ARG A 28 -3.59 -10.60 20.60
CA ARG A 28 -2.83 -9.41 20.21
C ARG A 28 -3.78 -8.34 19.68
N ILE A 29 -3.69 -7.14 20.26
CA ILE A 29 -4.48 -5.98 19.89
C ILE A 29 -3.52 -4.81 19.64
N ASP A 30 -3.37 -4.42 18.36
CA ASP A 30 -2.43 -3.38 17.92
C ASP A 30 -3.08 -1.97 17.80
N PHE A 31 -4.28 -1.79 18.34
CA PHE A 31 -5.03 -0.52 18.37
C PHE A 31 -5.57 -0.25 19.79
N PRO A 32 -5.83 1.02 20.17
CA PRO A 32 -6.41 1.36 21.46
C PRO A 32 -7.77 0.68 21.65
N VAL A 33 -7.95 -0.03 22.76
CA VAL A 33 -9.21 -0.73 23.08
C VAL A 33 -9.56 -0.55 24.55
N ASP A 34 -10.82 -0.21 24.81
CA ASP A 34 -11.41 -0.31 26.14
C ASP A 34 -11.59 -1.81 26.50
N LEU A 35 -10.79 -2.29 27.45
CA LEU A 35 -10.82 -3.68 27.89
C LEU A 35 -12.15 -4.07 28.54
N LYS A 36 -12.99 -3.11 28.97
CA LYS A 36 -14.34 -3.38 29.49
C LYS A 36 -15.21 -4.05 28.44
N CYS A 37 -14.99 -3.74 27.16
CA CYS A 37 -15.72 -4.34 26.03
C CYS A 37 -15.25 -5.78 25.72
N PHE A 38 -14.13 -6.23 26.27
CA PHE A 38 -13.58 -7.57 26.06
C PHE A 38 -13.89 -8.51 27.23
N THR A 39 -14.96 -9.30 27.10
CA THR A 39 -15.28 -10.43 28.00
C THR A 39 -14.63 -11.75 27.58
N ILE A 40 -14.06 -11.77 26.37
CA ILE A 40 -13.58 -12.96 25.68
C ILE A 40 -12.26 -13.48 26.29
N GLY A 41 -12.19 -14.79 26.52
CA GLY A 41 -10.92 -15.50 26.76
C GLY A 41 -10.18 -15.18 28.06
N ARG A 42 -10.80 -14.45 29.01
CA ARG A 42 -10.18 -14.01 30.27
C ARG A 42 -9.48 -15.14 31.05
N ARG A 43 -10.06 -16.34 31.04
CA ARG A 43 -9.49 -17.53 31.71
C ARG A 43 -8.62 -18.39 30.81
N THR A 44 -8.57 -18.19 29.51
CA THR A 44 -7.93 -19.12 28.57
C THR A 44 -6.66 -18.55 27.94
N VAL A 45 -6.60 -17.22 27.82
CA VAL A 45 -5.47 -16.47 27.29
C VAL A 45 -4.28 -16.59 28.24
N ARG A 46 -3.14 -17.01 27.67
CA ARG A 46 -1.84 -17.11 28.34
C ARG A 46 -0.87 -16.03 27.88
N LYS A 47 -1.03 -15.51 26.66
CA LYS A 47 -0.22 -14.42 26.11
C LYS A 47 -1.10 -13.27 25.65
N LEU A 48 -0.85 -12.08 26.17
CA LEU A 48 -1.64 -10.89 25.88
C LEU A 48 -0.71 -9.77 25.44
N SER A 49 -0.92 -9.22 24.25
CA SER A 49 -0.20 -8.05 23.73
C SER A 49 -1.21 -6.96 23.43
N LEU A 50 -1.10 -5.82 24.11
CA LEU A 50 -2.09 -4.76 24.03
C LEU A 50 -1.45 -3.40 23.79
N ARG A 51 -2.15 -2.59 23.00
CA ARG A 51 -1.99 -1.15 22.94
C ARG A 51 -3.12 -0.52 23.77
N ILE A 52 -2.82 -0.04 24.99
CA ILE A 52 -3.83 0.37 25.98
C ILE A 52 -3.77 1.88 26.21
N GLU A 53 -4.95 2.49 26.39
CA GLU A 53 -5.12 3.80 27.05
C GLU A 53 -5.19 3.60 28.58
N TRP A 54 -4.67 4.54 29.38
CA TRP A 54 -4.46 4.37 30.82
C TRP A 54 -5.71 4.03 31.64
N ASP A 55 -6.89 4.33 31.13
CA ASP A 55 -8.16 4.21 31.86
C ASP A 55 -8.68 2.76 31.96
N SER A 56 -7.99 1.79 31.36
CA SER A 56 -8.42 0.38 31.28
C SER A 56 -7.47 -0.63 31.97
N PHE A 57 -6.62 -0.19 32.90
CA PHE A 57 -5.65 -1.10 33.53
C PHE A 57 -6.30 -2.10 34.50
N GLU A 58 -7.39 -1.72 35.18
CA GLU A 58 -8.04 -2.56 36.21
C GLU A 58 -8.58 -3.88 35.62
N GLU A 59 -9.03 -3.84 34.37
CA GLU A 59 -9.59 -4.98 33.65
C GLU A 59 -8.55 -6.08 33.39
N LEU A 60 -7.25 -5.75 33.42
CA LEU A 60 -6.18 -6.75 33.25
C LEU A 60 -6.20 -7.80 34.36
N ASN A 61 -6.65 -7.46 35.57
CA ASN A 61 -6.77 -8.41 36.69
C ASN A 61 -7.72 -9.58 36.41
N GLN A 62 -8.55 -9.46 35.37
CA GLN A 62 -9.48 -10.51 35.00
C GLN A 62 -8.79 -11.67 34.24
N TYR A 63 -7.55 -11.48 33.79
CA TYR A 63 -6.75 -12.47 33.06
C TYR A 63 -5.93 -13.38 34.00
N THR A 64 -6.61 -14.26 34.73
CA THR A 64 -6.00 -15.06 35.81
C THR A 64 -4.98 -16.12 35.35
N ASN A 65 -4.98 -16.47 34.06
CA ASN A 65 -4.06 -17.46 33.47
C ASN A 65 -2.95 -16.86 32.61
N LEU A 66 -2.72 -15.56 32.73
CA LEU A 66 -1.75 -14.85 31.93
C LEU A 66 -0.32 -15.24 32.32
N GLU A 67 0.44 -15.78 31.37
CA GLU A 67 1.86 -16.16 31.50
C GLU A 67 2.78 -15.08 30.89
N CYS A 68 2.31 -14.33 29.88
CA CYS A 68 3.05 -13.25 29.23
C CYS A 68 2.16 -12.04 28.96
N LEU A 69 2.59 -10.86 29.41
CA LEU A 69 1.92 -9.58 29.16
C LEU A 69 2.85 -8.64 28.41
N LYS A 70 2.42 -8.15 27.25
CA LYS A 70 3.09 -7.09 26.50
C LYS A 70 2.20 -5.85 26.45
N LEU A 71 2.70 -4.75 27.00
CA LEU A 71 2.07 -3.43 26.98
C LEU A 71 2.82 -2.53 26.00
N VAL A 72 2.11 -1.98 25.03
CA VAL A 72 2.63 -1.03 24.04
C VAL A 72 1.91 0.30 24.24
N HIS A 73 2.57 1.26 24.87
CA HIS A 73 1.99 2.59 25.03
C HIS A 73 2.08 3.38 23.71
N THR A 74 1.02 4.11 23.36
CA THR A 74 0.99 5.05 22.23
C THR A 74 0.88 6.48 22.69
N GLU A 75 1.47 7.39 21.91
CA GLU A 75 1.60 8.83 22.17
C GLU A 75 0.46 9.53 22.91
N HIS A 76 0.92 10.54 23.64
CA HIS A 76 0.20 11.48 24.50
C HIS A 76 -0.91 12.23 23.75
N ARG A 77 -2.15 12.20 24.25
CA ARG A 77 -3.09 13.33 24.05
C ARG A 77 -2.70 14.42 25.04
N ALA A 78 -2.38 15.62 24.58
CA ALA A 78 -1.86 16.73 25.39
C ALA A 78 -2.78 17.21 26.54
N ASP A 79 -3.98 16.65 26.67
CA ASP A 79 -5.05 17.18 27.53
C ASP A 79 -5.25 16.43 28.85
N TYR A 80 -4.28 15.63 29.33
CA TYR A 80 -4.44 14.93 30.61
C TYR A 80 -4.28 15.87 31.82
N PRO A 81 -5.12 15.71 32.87
CA PRO A 81 -5.06 16.54 34.07
C PRO A 81 -3.71 16.38 34.79
N SER A 82 -3.22 17.47 35.38
CA SER A 82 -1.95 17.57 36.12
C SER A 82 -1.84 16.68 37.37
N ILE A 83 -2.93 15.98 37.74
CA ILE A 83 -2.98 15.05 38.86
C ILE A 83 -3.04 13.64 38.29
N ALA A 84 -1.94 12.90 38.43
CA ALA A 84 -1.84 11.53 38.00
C ALA A 84 -2.85 10.65 38.77
N PRO A 85 -3.77 9.94 38.09
CA PRO A 85 -4.61 8.97 38.78
C PRO A 85 -3.73 7.86 39.36
N LYS A 86 -3.98 7.48 40.62
CA LYS A 86 -3.38 6.27 41.20
C LYS A 86 -3.85 5.07 40.37
N LEU A 87 -2.94 4.42 39.67
CA LEU A 87 -3.26 3.22 38.92
C LEU A 87 -3.63 2.07 39.88
N PRO A 88 -4.53 1.17 39.46
CA PRO A 88 -4.88 -0.01 40.24
C PRO A 88 -3.67 -0.94 40.39
N LYS A 89 -3.61 -1.65 41.52
CA LYS A 89 -2.67 -2.76 41.72
C LYS A 89 -3.05 -3.90 40.76
N LEU A 90 -2.11 -4.33 39.93
CA LEU A 90 -2.28 -5.49 39.08
C LEU A 90 -1.75 -6.74 39.78
N ASP A 91 -2.57 -7.78 39.90
CA ASP A 91 -2.19 -9.05 40.51
C ASP A 91 -2.32 -10.19 39.49
N PHE A 92 -1.17 -10.77 39.12
CA PHE A 92 -1.12 -11.88 38.18
C PHE A 92 -0.48 -13.10 38.82
N ALA A 93 -1.32 -14.06 39.21
CA ALA A 93 -0.89 -15.31 39.84
C ALA A 93 0.00 -16.21 38.97
N ARG A 94 0.09 -15.99 37.66
CA ARG A 94 0.83 -16.87 36.71
C ARG A 94 1.77 -16.14 35.76
N LEU A 95 1.88 -14.82 35.87
CA LEU A 95 2.69 -14.03 34.93
C LEU A 95 4.17 -14.37 35.09
N ARG A 96 4.79 -14.84 34.01
CA ARG A 96 6.22 -15.16 33.95
C ARG A 96 6.99 -14.08 33.22
N HIS A 97 6.41 -13.51 32.17
CA HIS A 97 7.07 -12.54 31.31
C HIS A 97 6.28 -11.23 31.23
N LEU A 98 6.93 -10.12 31.54
CA LEU A 98 6.38 -8.77 31.38
C LEU A 98 7.20 -7.99 30.35
N ILE A 99 6.54 -7.43 29.35
CA ILE A 99 7.15 -6.59 28.32
C ILE A 99 6.41 -5.26 28.32
N ILE A 100 7.12 -4.16 28.56
CA ILE A 100 6.58 -2.80 28.49
C ILE A 100 7.38 -2.04 27.45
N THR A 101 6.69 -1.45 26.47
CA THR A 101 7.33 -0.72 25.37
C THR A 101 6.60 0.60 25.11
N GLY A 102 7.34 1.64 24.74
CA GLY A 102 6.80 2.97 24.41
C GLY A 102 7.06 4.04 25.48
N GLN A 103 6.58 5.25 25.25
CA GLN A 103 6.82 6.41 26.14
C GLN A 103 5.79 6.42 27.27
N ILE A 104 6.19 6.17 28.52
CA ILE A 104 5.30 6.15 29.70
C ILE A 104 5.58 7.33 30.61
N LEU A 105 4.62 8.24 30.75
CA LEU A 105 4.82 9.45 31.55
C LEU A 105 5.20 9.11 33.00
N ILE A 106 6.15 9.88 33.53
CA ILE A 106 6.75 9.73 34.87
C ILE A 106 5.71 9.79 35.99
N GLN A 107 4.52 10.29 35.68
CA GLN A 107 3.45 10.50 36.63
C GLN A 107 2.69 9.21 37.01
N TYR A 108 2.83 8.12 36.25
CA TYR A 108 2.09 6.89 36.50
C TYR A 108 2.94 5.85 37.23
N THR A 109 2.45 5.43 38.39
CA THR A 109 3.00 4.30 39.14
C THR A 109 2.21 3.04 38.86
N LEU A 110 2.83 2.08 38.17
CA LEU A 110 2.22 0.77 37.93
C LEU A 110 2.72 -0.25 38.98
N ALA A 111 1.83 -0.67 39.87
CA ALA A 111 2.12 -1.72 40.85
C ALA A 111 1.71 -3.09 40.29
N ILE A 112 2.69 -3.97 40.04
CA ILE A 112 2.43 -5.34 39.55
C ILE A 112 2.90 -6.33 40.61
N THR A 113 2.00 -7.15 41.12
CA THR A 113 2.32 -8.33 41.91
C THR A 113 2.27 -9.56 41.02
N SER A 114 3.39 -10.29 40.94
CA SER A 114 3.38 -11.62 40.35
C SER A 114 4.46 -12.53 40.96
N PRO A 115 4.08 -13.59 41.69
CA PRO A 115 5.04 -14.46 42.38
C PRO A 115 5.83 -15.37 41.42
N HIS A 116 5.53 -15.38 40.12
CA HIS A 116 6.19 -16.23 39.13
C HIS A 116 6.94 -15.44 38.05
N LEU A 117 7.15 -14.14 38.25
CA LEU A 117 7.80 -13.30 37.27
C LEU A 117 9.28 -13.68 37.12
N GLU A 118 9.63 -14.22 35.96
CA GLU A 118 10.97 -14.73 35.61
C GLU A 118 11.71 -13.77 34.68
N LYS A 119 10.97 -13.03 33.83
CA LYS A 119 11.53 -12.13 32.83
C LYS A 119 10.81 -10.78 32.79
N ILE A 120 11.58 -9.70 32.76
CA ILE A 120 11.08 -8.35 32.51
C ILE A 120 11.81 -7.76 31.30
N THR A 121 11.07 -7.10 30.40
CA THR A 121 11.61 -6.30 29.30
C THR A 121 11.01 -4.90 29.34
N LEU A 122 11.82 -3.89 29.67
CA LEU A 122 11.44 -2.48 29.72
C LEU A 122 12.11 -1.75 28.55
N LEU A 123 11.34 -1.44 27.51
CA LEU A 123 11.77 -0.65 26.35
C LEU A 123 11.03 0.70 26.35
N THR A 124 11.25 1.50 27.38
CA THR A 124 10.51 2.75 27.62
C THR A 124 11.46 3.94 27.65
N THR A 125 11.04 5.07 27.07
CA THR A 125 11.88 6.30 26.89
C THR A 125 11.73 7.33 28.02
N THR A 126 11.02 6.96 29.08
CA THR A 126 10.68 7.85 30.20
C THR A 126 10.73 7.05 31.49
N ARG A 127 11.06 7.73 32.59
CA ARG A 127 11.15 7.11 33.91
C ARG A 127 9.80 6.53 34.29
N LEU A 128 9.69 5.21 34.41
CA LEU A 128 8.59 4.62 35.17
C LEU A 128 9.00 4.59 36.64
N PRO A 129 8.38 5.36 37.54
CA PRO A 129 8.39 5.00 38.94
C PRO A 129 7.53 3.75 39.14
N LEU A 130 8.11 2.57 38.93
CA LEU A 130 7.53 1.31 39.37
C LEU A 130 7.63 1.27 40.91
N LEU A 131 6.64 1.78 41.64
CA LEU A 131 6.50 1.46 43.06
C LEU A 131 5.96 0.03 43.15
N MET A 132 6.88 -0.89 43.39
CA MET A 132 6.65 -2.31 43.48
C MET A 132 6.58 -2.70 44.95
N PHE A 133 5.43 -3.23 45.38
CA PHE A 133 5.18 -3.58 46.77
C PHE A 133 5.67 -4.98 47.15
N GLU A 134 6.21 -5.75 46.19
CA GLU A 134 6.73 -7.10 46.41
C GLU A 134 8.02 -7.33 45.60
N SER A 135 9.02 -7.98 46.21
CA SER A 135 10.34 -8.17 45.63
C SER A 135 10.29 -8.94 44.30
N PHE A 136 10.98 -8.46 43.26
CA PHE A 136 11.29 -9.20 42.04
C PHE A 136 12.32 -10.31 42.23
N ALA A 137 12.33 -10.93 43.40
CA ALA A 137 13.31 -11.92 43.79
C ALA A 137 13.36 -13.11 42.84
N ARG A 138 12.35 -13.38 41.99
CA ARG A 138 12.35 -14.48 41.02
C ARG A 138 12.75 -14.08 39.59
N VAL A 139 12.94 -12.79 39.32
CA VAL A 139 13.33 -12.33 37.99
C VAL A 139 14.76 -12.80 37.72
N LYS A 140 14.89 -13.71 36.76
CA LYS A 140 16.17 -14.23 36.29
C LYS A 140 16.75 -13.39 35.16
N ARG A 141 15.90 -12.70 34.41
CA ARG A 141 16.32 -11.91 33.26
C ARG A 141 15.64 -10.54 33.18
N LEU A 142 16.44 -9.51 33.01
CA LEU A 142 15.99 -8.14 32.79
C LEU A 142 16.55 -7.62 31.46
N ASP A 143 15.67 -7.24 30.53
CA ASP A 143 16.03 -6.47 29.34
C ASP A 143 15.64 -5.00 29.59
N LEU A 144 16.59 -4.07 29.52
CA LEU A 144 16.41 -2.66 29.91
C LEU A 144 16.90 -1.72 28.80
N VAL A 145 16.08 -0.73 28.45
CA VAL A 145 16.49 0.46 27.68
C VAL A 145 16.55 1.60 28.69
N ILE A 146 17.72 2.22 28.82
CA ILE A 146 17.92 3.34 29.74
C ILE A 146 18.04 4.59 28.89
N ASP A 147 16.93 5.33 28.74
CA ASP A 147 17.02 6.65 28.13
C ASP A 147 15.94 7.64 28.57
N GLN A 148 16.37 8.88 28.75
CA GLN A 148 15.58 10.10 28.81
C GLN A 148 16.17 11.09 27.82
N TRP A 149 15.44 11.45 26.76
CA TRP A 149 15.90 12.45 25.79
C TRP A 149 15.26 13.84 25.97
N LEU A 150 14.52 14.11 27.06
CA LEU A 150 13.69 15.33 27.13
C LEU A 150 13.66 15.96 28.53
N THR A 151 14.38 17.08 28.69
CA THR A 151 13.93 18.18 29.55
C THR A 151 13.02 19.08 28.73
N ILE A 152 11.76 19.20 29.13
CA ILE A 152 10.84 20.22 28.61
C ILE A 152 11.13 21.49 29.42
N GLU A 153 11.84 22.46 28.86
CA GLU A 153 11.86 23.82 29.41
C GLU A 153 10.53 24.51 29.08
N GLU A 154 10.10 25.43 29.95
CA GLU A 154 8.76 26.05 29.96
C GLU A 154 8.37 26.78 28.64
N ASP A 155 9.30 26.94 27.69
CA ASP A 155 9.13 27.74 26.47
C ASP A 155 8.95 26.93 25.16
N LYS A 156 8.47 25.69 25.24
CA LYS A 156 8.00 24.86 24.09
C LYS A 156 8.99 24.64 22.94
N THR A 157 10.28 24.86 23.12
CA THR A 157 11.31 24.42 22.15
C THR A 157 12.08 23.24 22.73
N VAL A 158 12.03 22.11 22.03
CA VAL A 158 12.75 20.89 22.38
C VAL A 158 14.09 20.91 21.68
N ARG A 159 15.19 20.91 22.43
CA ARG A 159 16.55 20.66 21.91
C ARG A 159 17.09 19.35 22.48
N PRO A 160 17.79 18.51 21.69
CA PRO A 160 18.58 17.42 22.26
C PRO A 160 19.66 18.02 23.16
N SER A 161 19.66 17.66 24.44
CA SER A 161 20.79 17.97 25.31
C SER A 161 21.98 17.15 24.84
N MET A 162 22.91 17.80 24.11
CA MET A 162 24.21 17.24 23.75
C MET A 162 25.13 17.03 24.97
N SER A 163 24.66 17.28 26.19
CA SER A 163 25.45 17.08 27.41
C SER A 163 24.67 16.31 28.46
N SER A 164 24.86 15.00 28.53
CA SER A 164 25.48 14.33 29.68
C SER A 164 25.08 12.85 29.70
N ALA A 165 26.00 12.00 30.18
CA ALA A 165 25.78 10.62 30.58
C ALA A 165 24.51 10.38 31.43
N TYR A 166 24.17 9.10 31.67
CA TYR A 166 23.09 8.67 32.58
C TYR A 166 22.91 9.64 33.76
N THR A 167 21.71 10.23 33.89
CA THR A 167 21.48 11.15 35.00
C THR A 167 21.60 10.39 36.32
N GLN A 168 21.99 11.07 37.39
CA GLN A 168 22.07 10.44 38.71
C GLN A 168 20.73 9.79 39.11
N GLN A 169 19.61 10.36 38.67
CA GLN A 169 18.27 9.81 38.90
C GLN A 169 18.00 8.53 38.11
N ASP A 170 18.52 8.40 36.88
CA ASP A 170 18.39 7.16 36.10
C ASP A 170 19.23 6.02 36.70
N LEU A 171 20.41 6.38 37.25
CA LEU A 171 21.25 5.43 37.99
C LEU A 171 20.60 5.01 39.31
N ILE A 172 20.03 5.94 40.09
CA ILE A 172 19.28 5.61 41.32
C ILE A 172 18.10 4.71 41.00
N PHE A 173 17.32 5.04 39.97
CA PHE A 173 16.20 4.20 39.52
C PHE A 173 16.67 2.80 39.12
N THR A 174 17.77 2.71 38.38
CA THR A 174 18.34 1.42 37.97
C THR A 174 18.86 0.64 39.17
N GLU A 175 19.50 1.29 40.15
CA GLU A 175 19.93 0.68 41.41
C GLU A 175 18.73 0.12 42.19
N ASP A 176 17.65 0.88 42.32
CA ASP A 176 16.42 0.45 43.01
C ASP A 176 15.75 -0.74 42.31
N LEU A 177 15.70 -0.73 40.98
CA LEU A 177 15.14 -1.84 40.19
C LEU A 177 16.01 -3.10 40.29
N LEU A 178 17.33 -2.94 40.19
CA LEU A 178 18.29 -4.05 40.27
C LEU A 178 18.33 -4.64 41.68
N ALA A 179 18.24 -3.82 42.73
CA ALA A 179 18.18 -4.29 44.12
C ALA A 179 16.96 -5.18 44.41
N GLN A 180 15.86 -4.96 43.68
CA GLN A 180 14.66 -5.81 43.79
C GLN A 180 14.81 -7.16 43.06
N CYS A 181 15.75 -7.28 42.11
CA CYS A 181 15.97 -8.47 41.29
C CYS A 181 17.09 -9.37 41.84
N ALA A 182 17.00 -9.78 43.11
CA ALA A 182 18.10 -10.48 43.82
C ALA A 182 18.58 -11.80 43.17
N ASN A 183 17.74 -12.49 42.39
CA ASN A 183 18.11 -13.71 41.67
C ASN A 183 18.30 -13.50 40.16
N MET A 184 18.59 -12.28 39.71
CA MET A 184 18.87 -12.01 38.32
C MET A 184 20.15 -12.72 37.86
N GLU A 185 20.03 -13.50 36.80
CA GLU A 185 21.12 -14.26 36.17
C GLU A 185 21.63 -13.56 34.89
N GLU A 186 20.75 -12.87 34.15
CA GLU A 186 21.06 -12.18 32.88
C GLU A 186 20.49 -10.75 32.85
N LEU A 187 21.35 -9.77 32.62
CA LEU A 187 20.98 -8.37 32.36
C LEU A 187 21.26 -8.04 30.88
N ARG A 188 20.29 -7.54 30.14
CA ARG A 188 20.50 -7.01 28.78
C ARG A 188 20.21 -5.52 28.77
N VAL A 189 21.15 -4.73 28.30
CA VAL A 189 21.04 -3.27 28.27
C VAL A 189 21.21 -2.79 26.84
N TRP A 190 20.31 -1.94 26.37
CA TRP A 190 20.46 -1.32 25.06
C TRP A 190 21.41 -0.11 25.17
N SER A 191 22.33 0.02 24.21
CA SER A 191 23.36 1.06 24.20
C SER A 191 22.75 2.47 24.23
N ASN A 192 23.35 3.37 25.01
CA ASN A 192 23.03 4.80 25.03
C ASN A 192 24.05 5.56 24.15
N ASP A 193 23.60 6.60 23.45
CA ASP A 193 24.45 7.42 22.56
C ASP A 193 25.56 8.17 23.30
N ALA A 194 25.31 8.55 24.55
CA ALA A 194 26.26 9.23 25.42
C ALA A 194 27.18 8.24 26.18
N ASP A 195 26.89 6.95 26.16
CA ASP A 195 27.73 5.88 26.68
C ASP A 195 27.71 4.69 25.71
N PRO A 196 28.25 4.85 24.50
CA PRO A 196 28.15 3.83 23.46
C PRO A 196 28.75 2.53 23.98
N GLY A 197 29.97 2.57 24.53
CA GLY A 197 30.62 1.38 25.12
C GLY A 197 29.96 0.83 26.38
N GLY A 198 28.93 1.51 26.91
CA GLY A 198 28.29 1.15 28.18
C GLY A 198 29.22 1.24 29.38
N GLU A 199 30.34 1.96 29.30
CA GLU A 199 31.40 1.98 30.31
C GLU A 199 30.92 2.53 31.65
N LEU A 200 30.17 3.64 31.62
CA LEU A 200 29.59 4.24 32.83
C LEU A 200 28.53 3.32 33.43
N PHE A 201 27.72 2.69 32.58
CA PHE A 201 26.75 1.71 33.02
C PHE A 201 27.42 0.47 33.64
N VAL A 202 28.45 -0.07 33.00
CA VAL A 202 29.24 -1.20 33.48
C VAL A 202 29.88 -0.85 34.82
N ARG A 203 30.47 0.33 34.99
CA ARG A 203 31.04 0.78 36.27
C ARG A 203 29.97 0.82 37.36
N HIS A 204 28.79 1.35 37.05
CA HIS A 204 27.67 1.38 37.99
C HIS A 204 27.19 -0.02 38.38
N VAL A 205 26.89 -0.90 37.40
CA VAL A 205 26.48 -2.29 37.67
C VAL A 205 27.55 -3.07 38.43
N THR A 206 28.82 -2.88 38.10
CA THR A 206 29.94 -3.51 38.81
C THR A 206 29.98 -3.06 40.27
N SER A 207 29.66 -1.80 40.57
CA SER A 207 29.53 -1.32 41.95
C SER A 207 28.40 -2.04 42.70
N LEU A 208 27.27 -2.33 42.05
CA LEU A 208 26.14 -3.06 42.63
C LEU A 208 26.47 -4.54 42.88
N VAL A 209 27.21 -5.16 41.96
CA VAL A 209 27.75 -6.51 42.15
C VAL A 209 28.68 -6.55 43.37
N LYS A 210 29.59 -5.57 43.52
CA LYS A 210 30.49 -5.46 44.67
C LYS A 210 29.75 -5.21 45.99
N LYS A 211 28.67 -4.42 45.98
CA LYS A 211 27.78 -4.24 47.14
C LYS A 211 26.97 -5.49 47.48
N GLY A 212 26.99 -6.51 46.61
CA GLY A 212 26.32 -7.80 46.84
C GLY A 212 24.82 -7.79 46.53
N TYR A 213 24.32 -6.81 45.76
CA TYR A 213 22.92 -6.77 45.31
C TYR A 213 22.64 -7.75 44.17
N LEU A 214 23.66 -8.09 43.38
CA LEU A 214 23.54 -8.89 42.15
C LEU A 214 24.41 -10.16 42.21
N ARG A 215 24.36 -10.90 43.31
CA ARG A 215 25.22 -12.08 43.56
C ARG A 215 25.04 -13.22 42.55
N ASN A 216 23.87 -13.28 41.91
CA ASN A 216 23.52 -14.32 40.95
C ASN A 216 23.75 -13.90 39.48
N LEU A 217 24.16 -12.65 39.23
CA LEU A 217 24.32 -12.13 37.88
C LEU A 217 25.50 -12.82 37.19
N ARG A 218 25.21 -13.59 36.13
CA ARG A 218 26.21 -14.35 35.37
C ARG A 218 26.57 -13.68 34.05
N GLN A 219 25.64 -12.92 33.47
CA GLN A 219 25.81 -12.34 32.15
C GLN A 219 25.23 -10.92 32.05
N VAL A 220 26.00 -9.99 31.50
CA VAL A 220 25.54 -8.67 31.06
C VAL A 220 25.71 -8.58 29.55
N THR A 221 24.64 -8.27 28.82
CA THR A 221 24.65 -8.18 27.35
C THR A 221 24.28 -6.78 26.88
N PHE A 222 25.17 -6.11 26.16
CA PHE A 222 24.88 -4.84 25.51
C PHE A 222 24.28 -5.08 24.13
N MET A 223 23.12 -4.49 23.87
CA MET A 223 22.39 -4.60 22.61
C MET A 223 22.56 -3.33 21.78
N TRP A 224 23.09 -3.46 20.57
CA TRP A 224 23.33 -2.35 19.65
C TRP A 224 22.34 -2.34 18.48
N PRO A 225 21.78 -1.18 18.10
CA PRO A 225 21.02 -1.05 16.86
C PRO A 225 21.91 -1.27 15.62
N ARG A 226 21.42 -2.04 14.64
CA ARG A 226 22.17 -2.43 13.43
C ARG A 226 22.61 -1.23 12.56
N THR A 227 21.89 -0.12 12.65
CA THR A 227 22.13 1.09 11.85
C THR A 227 23.44 1.80 12.20
N ARG A 228 24.14 1.39 13.27
CA ARG A 228 25.31 2.09 13.82
C ARG A 228 26.58 1.24 13.90
N SER A 229 26.75 0.27 12.99
CA SER A 229 27.88 -0.65 13.02
C SER A 229 29.26 0.00 12.86
N ARG A 230 29.34 1.25 12.35
CA ARG A 230 30.61 1.96 12.15
C ARG A 230 31.24 2.52 13.43
N ASP A 231 30.44 2.82 14.45
CA ASP A 231 30.93 3.36 15.73
C ASP A 231 31.41 2.26 16.70
N MET A 232 31.21 0.99 16.31
CA MET A 232 31.47 -0.19 17.14
C MET A 232 32.97 -0.47 17.34
N GLU A 233 33.80 -0.23 16.32
CA GLU A 233 35.25 -0.48 16.41
C GLU A 233 35.91 0.43 17.46
N THR A 234 35.54 1.71 17.46
CA THR A 234 36.01 2.72 18.42
C THR A 234 35.56 2.41 19.87
N ALA A 235 34.35 1.88 20.05
CA ALA A 235 33.82 1.56 21.38
C ALA A 235 34.47 0.29 21.99
N ILE A 236 34.84 -0.70 21.17
CA ILE A 236 35.55 -1.91 21.62
C ILE A 236 36.97 -1.57 22.08
N GLU A 237 37.66 -0.66 21.38
CA GLU A 237 39.00 -0.21 21.73
C GLU A 237 39.02 0.53 23.09
N CYS A 238 38.05 1.41 23.37
CA CYS A 238 37.95 2.10 24.66
C CYS A 238 37.60 1.16 25.82
N ALA A 239 36.70 0.19 25.62
CA ALA A 239 36.27 -0.71 26.70
C ALA A 239 37.37 -1.71 27.12
N THR A 240 38.33 -2.01 26.25
CA THR A 240 39.40 -2.98 26.52
C THR A 240 40.62 -2.38 27.23
N SER A 241 40.81 -1.05 27.20
CA SER A 241 41.95 -0.40 27.87
C SER A 241 41.74 -0.16 29.37
N ASP A 242 40.50 0.07 29.81
CA ASP A 242 40.20 0.50 31.19
C ASP A 242 39.68 -0.61 32.12
N LEU A 243 39.23 -1.74 31.56
CA LEU A 243 38.56 -2.83 32.28
C LEU A 243 39.39 -4.12 32.24
N GLY A 244 40.58 -4.09 32.86
CA GLY A 244 41.61 -5.15 32.78
C GLY A 244 41.28 -6.56 33.30
N LEU A 245 40.02 -6.99 33.39
CA LEU A 245 39.61 -8.32 33.88
C LEU A 245 38.34 -8.91 33.24
N TYR A 246 37.83 -8.40 32.11
CA TYR A 246 36.57 -8.89 31.52
C TYR A 246 36.71 -9.40 30.08
N HIS A 247 36.10 -10.57 29.82
CA HIS A 247 36.13 -11.23 28.52
C HIS A 247 35.06 -10.63 27.59
N VAL A 248 35.46 -9.79 26.63
CA VAL A 248 34.56 -9.24 25.59
C VAL A 248 34.55 -10.20 24.40
N CYS A 249 33.45 -10.94 24.19
CA CYS A 249 33.26 -11.75 22.97
C CYS A 249 32.41 -10.96 21.95
N GLY A 250 33.05 -10.47 20.88
CA GLY A 250 32.34 -9.96 19.70
C GLY A 250 31.91 -11.12 18.79
N ILE A 251 30.68 -11.08 18.28
CA ILE A 251 30.19 -12.05 17.28
C ILE A 251 30.21 -11.35 15.92
N SER A 252 31.22 -11.64 15.10
CA SER A 252 31.12 -11.53 13.65
C SER A 252 30.62 -12.88 13.09
N HIS A 253 29.99 -12.87 11.92
CA HIS A 253 29.38 -14.07 11.33
C HIS A 253 30.40 -15.13 10.82
N PHE A 254 31.68 -15.03 11.20
CA PHE A 254 32.69 -16.07 11.05
C PHE A 254 33.45 -16.24 12.37
N ALA A 255 33.31 -17.41 12.99
CA ALA A 255 33.98 -17.72 14.24
C ALA A 255 35.49 -17.93 14.02
N GLN A 256 36.30 -17.04 14.58
CA GLN A 256 37.67 -17.36 15.00
C GLN A 256 37.82 -16.92 16.46
N GLU A 257 37.98 -17.90 17.36
CA GLU A 257 38.26 -17.65 18.77
C GLU A 257 39.63 -16.99 18.92
N ALA A 258 39.67 -15.73 19.33
CA ALA A 258 40.91 -15.09 19.78
C ALA A 258 41.29 -15.65 21.17
N ARG A 259 42.50 -16.22 21.28
CA ARG A 259 43.09 -16.65 22.56
C ARG A 259 43.77 -15.47 23.25
N CYS A 260 43.51 -15.28 24.54
CA CYS A 260 44.21 -14.28 25.37
C CYS A 260 45.72 -14.56 25.45
N PRO A 261 46.58 -13.52 25.36
CA PRO A 261 48.00 -13.64 25.65
C PRO A 261 48.19 -13.61 27.18
N GLY A 262 48.00 -14.77 27.83
CA GLY A 262 48.18 -14.93 29.28
C GLY A 262 47.25 -16.02 29.80
N GLY A 263 47.76 -17.23 29.98
CA GLY A 263 46.99 -18.46 30.25
C GLY A 263 46.35 -18.57 31.65
N ALA A 264 45.60 -17.56 32.09
CA ALA A 264 44.72 -17.68 33.24
C ALA A 264 43.31 -18.03 32.75
N THR A 265 42.85 -19.24 33.03
CA THR A 265 41.43 -19.60 32.86
C THR A 265 40.60 -18.77 33.84
N PRO A 266 39.59 -18.01 33.40
CA PRO A 266 38.71 -17.28 34.31
C PRO A 266 38.02 -18.26 35.26
N SER A 267 37.92 -17.91 36.55
CA SER A 267 37.15 -18.69 37.51
C SER A 267 35.68 -18.74 37.08
N ASP A 268 35.01 -19.86 37.36
CA ASP A 268 33.60 -20.10 36.99
C ASP A 268 32.61 -19.08 37.61
N ASP A 269 33.08 -18.29 38.59
CA ASP A 269 32.31 -17.25 39.29
C ASP A 269 32.40 -15.85 38.65
N SER A 270 33.03 -15.71 37.48
CA SER A 270 33.16 -14.42 36.78
C SER A 270 31.91 -14.03 35.97
N VAL A 271 31.47 -12.77 36.09
CA VAL A 271 30.38 -12.20 35.29
C VAL A 271 30.84 -12.01 33.85
N LYS A 272 30.13 -12.59 32.87
CA LYS A 272 30.46 -12.50 31.45
C LYS A 272 29.80 -11.27 30.82
N PHE A 273 30.59 -10.42 30.16
CA PHE A 273 30.09 -9.28 29.40
C PHE A 273 30.07 -9.64 27.91
N ARG A 274 28.93 -9.44 27.24
CA ARG A 274 28.76 -9.72 25.81
C ARG A 274 28.22 -8.49 25.11
N MET A 275 28.65 -8.28 23.87
CA MET A 275 28.10 -7.24 23.00
C MET A 275 27.41 -7.90 21.81
N PHE A 276 26.18 -7.52 21.52
CA PHE A 276 25.36 -8.11 20.47
C PHE A 276 24.80 -7.02 19.54
N VAL A 277 25.11 -7.11 18.25
CA VAL A 277 24.53 -6.25 17.22
C VAL A 277 23.24 -6.89 16.72
N GLY A 278 22.11 -6.22 16.92
CA GLY A 278 20.79 -6.76 16.61
C GLY A 278 20.59 -7.07 15.11
N GLY A 279 20.20 -8.29 14.79
CA GLY A 279 19.50 -8.62 13.53
C GLY A 279 17.99 -8.39 13.69
N ASP A 280 17.34 -7.91 12.62
CA ASP A 280 15.94 -7.52 12.58
C ASP A 280 14.99 -8.65 13.07
N ILE A 281 14.18 -8.39 14.11
CA ILE A 281 13.32 -9.41 14.75
C ILE A 281 11.94 -9.55 14.06
N ASN A 282 11.63 -8.75 13.03
CA ASN A 282 10.36 -8.83 12.31
C ASN A 282 10.46 -9.55 10.94
N SER A 283 10.23 -10.87 10.98
CA SER A 283 9.30 -11.63 10.10
C SER A 283 9.20 -11.41 8.58
N ASN A 284 10.18 -10.82 7.88
CA ASN A 284 10.11 -10.72 6.41
C ASN A 284 10.24 -12.07 5.67
N ARG A 285 10.92 -13.08 6.24
CA ARG A 285 11.02 -14.41 5.60
C ARG A 285 9.73 -15.25 5.65
N ARG A 286 8.90 -15.11 6.69
CA ARG A 286 7.62 -15.86 6.79
C ARG A 286 6.52 -15.27 5.91
N ARG A 287 6.48 -13.94 5.77
CA ARG A 287 5.51 -13.28 4.86
C ARG A 287 5.70 -13.69 3.39
N ILE A 288 6.94 -13.88 2.96
CA ILE A 288 7.24 -14.31 1.59
C ILE A 288 6.78 -15.77 1.35
N SER A 289 6.93 -16.67 2.33
CA SER A 289 6.44 -18.05 2.21
C SER A 289 4.92 -18.15 2.24
N ASP A 290 4.26 -17.35 3.07
CA ASP A 290 2.80 -17.39 3.22
C ASP A 290 2.10 -16.83 1.95
N LEU A 291 2.64 -15.75 1.36
CA LEU A 291 2.19 -15.20 0.07
C LEU A 291 2.43 -16.16 -1.10
N GLN A 292 3.47 -16.99 -1.04
CA GLN A 292 3.74 -18.03 -2.04
C GLN A 292 2.72 -19.17 -1.97
N VAL A 293 2.35 -19.60 -0.76
CA VAL A 293 1.32 -20.64 -0.55
C VAL A 293 -0.06 -20.16 -1.01
N GLU A 294 -0.43 -18.92 -0.69
CA GLU A 294 -1.71 -18.34 -1.11
C GLU A 294 -1.81 -18.19 -2.63
N SER A 295 -0.73 -17.78 -3.29
CA SER A 295 -0.66 -17.68 -4.75
C SER A 295 -0.78 -19.04 -5.45
N ILE A 296 -0.14 -20.08 -4.89
CA ILE A 296 -0.27 -21.45 -5.40
C ILE A 296 -1.71 -21.95 -5.24
N ASN A 297 -2.32 -21.76 -4.06
CA ASN A 297 -3.71 -22.18 -3.81
C ASN A 297 -4.72 -21.49 -4.72
N ARG A 298 -4.49 -20.22 -5.09
CA ARG A 298 -5.34 -19.51 -6.06
C ARG A 298 -5.20 -20.09 -7.47
N ILE A 299 -3.98 -20.41 -7.92
CA ILE A 299 -3.75 -21.11 -9.20
C ILE A 299 -4.46 -22.48 -9.20
N LEU A 300 -4.40 -23.22 -8.09
CA LEU A 300 -5.11 -24.50 -7.94
C LEU A 300 -6.63 -24.36 -8.06
N SER A 301 -7.20 -23.32 -7.44
CA SER A 301 -8.63 -23.03 -7.52
C SER A 301 -9.07 -22.69 -8.95
N ILE A 302 -8.31 -21.87 -9.67
CA ILE A 302 -8.60 -21.53 -11.08
C ILE A 302 -8.52 -22.78 -11.97
N ALA A 303 -7.49 -23.61 -11.79
CA ALA A 303 -7.33 -24.85 -12.54
C ALA A 303 -8.49 -25.82 -12.30
N GLN A 304 -8.96 -25.95 -11.05
CA GLN A 304 -10.13 -26.76 -10.70
C GLN A 304 -11.42 -26.24 -11.37
N ILE A 305 -11.65 -24.92 -11.37
CA ILE A 305 -12.83 -24.32 -12.03
C ILE A 305 -12.82 -24.59 -13.54
N LEU A 306 -11.66 -24.47 -14.19
CA LEU A 306 -11.52 -24.74 -15.62
C LEU A 306 -11.73 -26.22 -15.95
N LEU A 307 -11.18 -27.14 -15.13
CA LEU A 307 -11.39 -28.57 -15.31
C LEU A 307 -12.86 -28.98 -15.18
N VAL A 308 -13.58 -28.43 -14.20
CA VAL A 308 -15.03 -28.67 -14.03
C VAL A 308 -15.80 -28.18 -15.26
N ARG A 309 -15.46 -27.02 -15.82
CA ARG A 309 -16.12 -26.49 -17.03
C ARG A 309 -15.82 -27.29 -18.30
N ILE A 310 -14.62 -27.87 -18.41
CA ILE A 310 -14.24 -28.74 -19.53
C ILE A 310 -14.98 -30.08 -19.42
N SER A 311 -15.00 -30.67 -18.24
CA SER A 311 -15.72 -31.93 -17.98
C SER A 311 -17.22 -31.81 -18.23
N ALA A 312 -17.83 -30.68 -17.84
CA ALA A 312 -19.25 -30.42 -18.08
C ALA A 312 -19.61 -30.24 -19.57
N LYS A 313 -18.63 -29.92 -20.43
CA LYS A 313 -18.83 -29.79 -21.89
C LYS A 313 -18.67 -31.11 -22.65
N THR A 314 -17.99 -32.08 -22.07
CA THR A 314 -17.80 -33.41 -22.70
C THR A 314 -19.02 -34.32 -22.55
N ASP A 315 -19.91 -34.06 -21.59
CA ASP A 315 -21.11 -34.89 -21.37
C ASP A 315 -22.31 -34.51 -22.28
N GLU A 316 -22.21 -33.44 -23.08
CA GLU A 316 -23.31 -33.00 -23.98
C GLU A 316 -23.23 -33.58 -25.41
N LYS A 317 -22.30 -34.48 -25.71
CA LYS A 317 -22.20 -35.11 -27.04
C LYS A 317 -21.71 -36.56 -26.99
N THR A 318 -22.54 -37.48 -26.50
CA THR A 318 -22.51 -38.88 -26.94
C THR A 318 -23.81 -39.59 -26.54
N ASP A 319 -24.86 -39.37 -27.32
CA ASP A 319 -25.94 -40.34 -27.51
C ASP A 319 -25.98 -40.67 -29.00
N THR A 320 -25.33 -41.78 -29.40
CA THR A 320 -25.81 -42.74 -30.40
C THR A 320 -24.77 -43.85 -30.63
N GLU A 321 -25.18 -45.08 -30.27
CA GLU A 321 -24.98 -46.37 -30.94
C GLU A 321 -23.60 -47.09 -30.96
N GLU A 322 -23.52 -48.12 -30.11
CA GLU A 322 -23.36 -49.55 -30.46
C GLU A 322 -22.02 -50.08 -31.06
N ILE A 323 -21.35 -50.98 -30.34
CA ILE A 323 -21.02 -52.39 -30.71
C ILE A 323 -19.72 -52.93 -30.03
N GLN A 324 -19.94 -53.99 -29.23
CA GLN A 324 -19.14 -55.19 -28.90
C GLN A 324 -17.83 -55.17 -28.09
N ASP A 325 -17.96 -55.75 -26.88
CA ASP A 325 -17.27 -56.96 -26.40
C ASP A 325 -15.78 -57.18 -26.74
N SER A 326 -14.92 -57.06 -25.72
CA SER A 326 -14.19 -58.22 -25.19
C SER A 326 -13.38 -57.91 -23.93
N ARG A 327 -13.62 -58.74 -22.89
CA ARG A 327 -12.65 -59.30 -21.94
C ARG A 327 -11.54 -58.39 -21.40
N ILE A 328 -11.66 -57.99 -20.12
CA ILE A 328 -10.59 -58.12 -19.11
C ILE A 328 -11.22 -58.37 -17.73
N ASP A 329 -11.37 -59.64 -17.37
CA ASP A 329 -11.48 -60.08 -15.97
C ASP A 329 -10.05 -60.15 -15.40
N SER A 330 -9.56 -59.12 -14.71
CA SER A 330 -8.28 -59.21 -13.98
C SER A 330 -7.93 -58.05 -13.01
N ILE A 331 -8.87 -57.37 -12.34
CA ILE A 331 -8.45 -56.43 -11.27
C ILE A 331 -9.44 -56.43 -10.09
N ASN A 332 -9.42 -57.50 -9.29
CA ASN A 332 -9.81 -57.46 -7.89
C ASN A 332 -8.55 -57.25 -7.04
N SER A 333 -8.03 -56.03 -7.04
CA SER A 333 -7.06 -55.56 -6.04
C SER A 333 -7.75 -54.49 -5.19
N PRO A 334 -7.75 -54.61 -3.84
CA PRO A 334 -8.38 -53.63 -2.97
C PRO A 334 -7.54 -52.35 -2.96
N TYR A 335 -7.79 -51.49 -3.94
CA TYR A 335 -7.31 -50.13 -3.98
C TYR A 335 -7.88 -49.38 -2.76
N THR A 336 -6.99 -49.00 -1.86
CA THR A 336 -7.25 -47.94 -0.90
C THR A 336 -7.70 -46.70 -1.66
N GLY A 337 -8.91 -46.23 -1.37
CA GLY A 337 -9.58 -45.11 -2.04
C GLY A 337 -8.87 -43.76 -1.84
N ARG A 338 -7.72 -43.57 -2.49
CA ARG A 338 -7.24 -42.24 -2.85
C ARG A 338 -7.82 -41.94 -4.22
N THR A 339 -8.73 -40.98 -4.26
CA THR A 339 -9.05 -40.27 -5.50
C THR A 339 -7.73 -39.93 -6.19
N PRO A 340 -7.54 -40.28 -7.48
CA PRO A 340 -6.30 -39.96 -8.17
C PRO A 340 -6.17 -38.45 -8.12
N ALA A 341 -5.23 -37.97 -7.29
CA ALA A 341 -4.90 -36.56 -7.27
C ALA A 341 -4.53 -36.22 -8.70
N ILE A 342 -5.35 -35.40 -9.37
CA ILE A 342 -5.07 -34.92 -10.71
C ILE A 342 -3.72 -34.22 -10.61
N VAL A 343 -2.66 -34.90 -11.03
CA VAL A 343 -1.32 -34.36 -10.98
C VAL A 343 -1.31 -33.27 -12.03
N ILE A 344 -1.24 -32.02 -11.58
CA ILE A 344 -1.24 -30.80 -12.41
C ILE A 344 -0.20 -30.86 -13.54
N GLY A 345 0.81 -31.73 -13.41
CA GLY A 345 1.78 -32.06 -14.45
C GLY A 345 1.20 -32.70 -15.72
N HIS A 346 -0.09 -33.08 -15.76
CA HIS A 346 -0.75 -33.67 -16.93
C HIS A 346 -1.76 -32.75 -17.62
N LEU A 347 -1.87 -31.48 -17.22
CA LEU A 347 -2.72 -30.54 -17.95
C LEU A 347 -2.18 -30.32 -19.38
N PRO A 348 -3.04 -30.31 -20.41
CA PRO A 348 -2.64 -29.91 -21.75
C PRO A 348 -1.98 -28.53 -21.75
N VAL A 349 -0.99 -28.33 -22.61
CA VAL A 349 -0.19 -27.10 -22.66
C VAL A 349 -1.07 -25.86 -22.91
N GLU A 350 -2.14 -26.00 -23.68
CA GLU A 350 -3.10 -24.95 -23.99
C GLU A 350 -3.86 -24.47 -22.75
N ILE A 351 -4.22 -25.40 -21.86
CA ILE A 351 -4.89 -25.09 -20.59
C ILE A 351 -3.91 -24.42 -19.63
N LEU A 352 -2.68 -24.93 -19.55
CA LEU A 352 -1.62 -24.30 -18.76
C LEU A 352 -1.33 -22.88 -19.24
N LEU A 353 -1.23 -22.66 -20.54
CA LEU A 353 -1.06 -21.32 -21.12
C LEU A 353 -2.22 -20.40 -20.80
N SER A 354 -3.45 -20.89 -20.87
CA SER A 354 -4.64 -20.11 -20.49
C SER A 354 -4.58 -19.68 -19.02
N ILE A 355 -4.18 -20.59 -18.13
CA ILE A 355 -3.95 -20.29 -16.70
C ILE A 355 -2.82 -19.28 -16.54
N PHE A 356 -1.72 -19.41 -17.29
CA PHE A 356 -0.58 -18.50 -17.20
C PHE A 356 -0.92 -17.10 -17.70
N TYR A 357 -1.68 -16.98 -18.80
CA TYR A 357 -2.18 -15.70 -19.28
C TYR A 357 -3.11 -15.03 -18.27
N TYR A 358 -4.05 -15.80 -17.70
CA TYR A 358 -4.92 -15.29 -16.65
C TYR A 358 -4.14 -14.85 -15.41
N TYR A 359 -3.21 -15.68 -14.93
CA TYR A 359 -2.36 -15.37 -13.78
C TYR A 359 -1.49 -14.13 -14.01
N ARG A 360 -0.97 -13.96 -15.23
CA ARG A 360 -0.22 -12.78 -15.62
C ARG A 360 -1.09 -11.53 -15.61
N ASP A 361 -2.32 -11.62 -16.13
CA ASP A 361 -3.21 -10.46 -16.27
C ASP A 361 -3.78 -10.00 -14.92
N GLU A 362 -3.94 -10.89 -13.93
CA GLU A 362 -4.34 -10.52 -12.56
C GLU A 362 -3.21 -9.92 -11.70
N ASN A 363 -1.94 -10.21 -12.01
CA ASN A 363 -0.82 -9.83 -11.14
C ASN A 363 0.09 -8.81 -11.83
N THR A 364 0.11 -7.58 -11.31
CA THR A 364 0.79 -6.42 -11.90
C THR A 364 2.32 -6.47 -11.87
N THR A 365 2.97 -7.45 -11.22
CA THR A 365 4.43 -7.49 -11.16
C THR A 365 5.03 -8.90 -11.10
N THR A 366 5.73 -9.31 -12.17
CA THR A 366 6.95 -10.15 -12.14
C THR A 366 6.91 -11.60 -11.65
N ARG A 367 5.73 -12.21 -11.56
CA ARG A 367 5.58 -13.59 -11.05
C ARG A 367 5.78 -14.71 -12.07
N LEU A 368 6.16 -14.42 -13.32
CA LEU A 368 6.54 -15.49 -14.28
C LEU A 368 7.69 -16.35 -13.73
N SER A 369 8.57 -15.75 -12.92
CA SER A 369 9.63 -16.47 -12.19
C SER A 369 9.09 -17.53 -11.22
N LEU A 370 7.91 -17.31 -10.62
CA LEU A 370 7.26 -18.28 -9.75
C LEU A 370 6.69 -19.45 -10.54
N LEU A 371 6.09 -19.20 -11.71
CA LEU A 371 5.63 -20.26 -12.61
C LEU A 371 6.78 -21.18 -13.03
N MET A 372 7.95 -20.60 -13.32
CA MET A 372 9.18 -21.34 -13.66
C MET A 372 9.76 -22.16 -12.49
N ARG A 373 9.28 -21.96 -11.25
CA ARG A 373 9.72 -22.72 -10.06
C ARG A 373 8.81 -23.91 -9.74
N VAL A 374 7.62 -24.01 -10.34
CA VAL A 374 6.65 -25.08 -10.04
C VAL A 374 7.15 -26.44 -10.52
N SER A 375 7.47 -26.56 -11.81
CA SER A 375 8.00 -27.79 -12.42
C SER A 375 8.87 -27.47 -13.63
N ARG A 376 9.65 -28.45 -14.12
CA ARG A 376 10.43 -28.29 -15.36
C ARG A 376 9.52 -28.06 -16.57
N GLY A 377 8.43 -28.82 -16.70
CA GLY A 377 7.47 -28.63 -17.80
C GLY A 377 6.85 -27.24 -17.81
N TRP A 378 6.48 -26.70 -16.65
CA TRP A 378 5.95 -25.33 -16.55
C TRP A 378 6.99 -24.29 -16.95
N ARG A 379 8.24 -24.48 -16.52
CA ARG A 379 9.36 -23.64 -16.95
C ARG A 379 9.51 -23.68 -18.46
N ASP A 380 9.58 -24.85 -19.07
CA ASP A 380 9.80 -25.00 -20.51
C ASP A 380 8.66 -24.36 -21.32
N ILE A 381 7.41 -24.51 -20.88
CA ILE A 381 6.25 -23.84 -21.49
C ILE A 381 6.38 -22.32 -21.37
N VAL A 382 6.71 -21.80 -20.18
CA VAL A 382 6.86 -20.36 -19.96
C VAL A 382 8.01 -19.80 -20.81
N LEU A 383 9.14 -20.51 -20.90
CA LEU A 383 10.30 -20.12 -21.69
C LEU A 383 10.03 -20.12 -23.20
N SER A 384 9.28 -21.11 -23.68
CA SER A 384 8.97 -21.31 -25.10
C SER A 384 7.76 -20.51 -25.63
N SER A 385 7.12 -19.72 -24.78
CA SER A 385 5.91 -18.95 -25.12
C SER A 385 6.16 -17.45 -25.13
N PRO A 386 6.64 -16.86 -26.25
CA PRO A 386 6.93 -15.42 -26.34
C PRO A 386 5.78 -14.52 -25.93
N GLY A 387 4.53 -14.94 -26.18
CA GLY A 387 3.33 -14.19 -25.82
C GLY A 387 3.18 -13.92 -24.33
N LEU A 388 3.78 -14.73 -23.43
CA LEU A 388 3.80 -14.46 -21.99
C LEU A 388 4.73 -13.29 -21.63
N TRP A 389 5.80 -13.10 -22.40
CA TRP A 389 6.85 -12.09 -22.20
C TRP A 389 6.56 -10.77 -22.91
N SER A 390 5.56 -10.74 -23.80
CA SER A 390 5.21 -9.54 -24.56
C SER A 390 4.45 -8.49 -23.75
N ARG A 391 4.01 -8.83 -22.53
CA ARG A 391 3.44 -7.86 -21.58
C ARG A 391 4.45 -7.58 -20.47
N ILE A 392 4.91 -6.34 -20.40
CA ILE A 392 5.90 -5.89 -19.43
C ILE A 392 5.19 -5.00 -18.41
N ASN A 393 4.90 -5.56 -17.23
CA ASN A 393 4.31 -4.83 -16.13
C ASN A 393 5.37 -4.55 -15.06
N LEU A 394 5.63 -3.28 -14.83
CA LEU A 394 6.60 -2.78 -13.87
C LEU A 394 5.85 -1.97 -12.83
N ALA A 395 5.96 -2.35 -11.56
CA ALA A 395 5.55 -1.48 -10.46
C ALA A 395 6.74 -1.35 -9.52
N PRO A 396 7.59 -0.33 -9.70
CA PRO A 396 8.76 -0.17 -8.86
C PRO A 396 8.37 -0.01 -7.39
N THR A 397 8.90 -0.87 -6.52
CA THR A 397 8.58 -0.88 -5.08
C THR A 397 9.82 -0.58 -4.25
N GLY A 398 9.65 0.25 -3.22
CA GLY A 398 10.73 0.64 -2.30
C GLY A 398 11.76 1.56 -2.95
N PHE A 399 12.85 1.82 -2.23
CA PHE A 399 14.01 2.49 -2.81
C PHE A 399 14.46 1.74 -4.07
N LEU A 400 14.70 2.45 -5.16
CA LEU A 400 15.11 1.90 -6.46
C LEU A 400 16.52 1.24 -6.44
N THR A 401 16.98 0.78 -5.28
CA THR A 401 18.18 -0.05 -5.10
C THR A 401 18.11 -1.36 -5.87
N ASN A 402 16.91 -1.76 -6.33
CA ASN A 402 16.72 -2.94 -7.17
C ASN A 402 16.65 -2.62 -8.69
N THR A 403 17.21 -1.48 -9.12
CA THR A 403 17.32 -1.11 -10.55
C THR A 403 17.89 -2.25 -11.38
N THR A 404 18.97 -2.90 -10.95
CA THR A 404 19.59 -4.05 -11.63
C THR A 404 18.58 -5.16 -11.96
N TRP A 405 17.67 -5.46 -11.04
CA TRP A 405 16.62 -6.44 -11.27
C TRP A 405 15.59 -5.96 -12.29
N TYR A 406 15.16 -4.69 -12.26
CA TYR A 406 14.26 -4.15 -13.29
C TYR A 406 14.92 -4.24 -14.66
N TYR A 407 16.21 -3.91 -14.75
CA TYR A 407 17.00 -4.03 -15.97
C TYR A 407 17.03 -5.46 -16.50
N SER A 408 17.42 -6.40 -15.65
CA SER A 408 17.47 -7.83 -15.98
C SER A 408 16.10 -8.35 -16.41
N HIS A 409 15.05 -7.93 -15.71
CA HIS A 409 13.67 -8.32 -16.02
C HIS A 409 13.22 -7.79 -17.38
N ILE A 410 13.38 -6.49 -17.64
CA ILE A 410 12.99 -5.85 -18.91
C ILE A 410 13.79 -6.47 -20.06
N SER A 411 15.10 -6.60 -19.92
CA SER A 411 15.96 -7.22 -20.93
C SER A 411 15.51 -8.65 -21.25
N THR A 412 15.23 -9.46 -20.22
CA THR A 412 14.68 -10.82 -20.39
C THR A 412 13.35 -10.82 -21.12
N CYS A 413 12.43 -9.91 -20.78
CA CYS A 413 11.14 -9.80 -21.45
C CYS A 413 11.28 -9.39 -22.92
N LEU A 414 12.12 -8.39 -23.21
CA LEU A 414 12.40 -7.91 -24.57
C LEU A 414 13.03 -9.01 -25.43
N GLN A 415 13.98 -9.77 -24.87
CA GLN A 415 14.63 -10.88 -25.58
C GLN A 415 13.64 -12.03 -25.86
N ARG A 416 12.84 -12.44 -24.86
CA ARG A 416 11.97 -13.61 -24.97
C ARG A 416 10.66 -13.35 -25.72
N SER A 417 10.21 -12.11 -25.78
CA SER A 417 9.04 -11.73 -26.55
C SER A 417 9.26 -11.78 -28.07
N GLY A 418 10.50 -11.91 -28.55
CA GLY A 418 10.83 -12.06 -29.96
C GLY A 418 10.44 -10.81 -30.76
N ASP A 419 9.62 -10.97 -31.80
CA ASP A 419 9.09 -9.85 -32.61
C ASP A 419 7.64 -9.48 -32.26
N LEU A 420 7.09 -10.07 -31.19
CA LEU A 420 5.70 -9.81 -30.82
C LEU A 420 5.49 -8.35 -30.40
N PRO A 421 4.30 -7.78 -30.66
CA PRO A 421 3.92 -6.48 -30.14
C PRO A 421 3.97 -6.46 -28.61
N LEU A 422 4.42 -5.33 -28.05
CA LEU A 422 4.63 -5.15 -26.62
C LEU A 422 3.51 -4.32 -25.98
N ASP A 423 2.92 -4.84 -24.90
CA ASP A 423 2.08 -4.06 -24.00
C ASP A 423 2.91 -3.74 -22.75
N ILE A 424 3.13 -2.46 -22.48
CA ILE A 424 3.96 -2.00 -21.37
C ILE A 424 3.09 -1.22 -20.39
N THR A 425 3.09 -1.65 -19.13
CA THR A 425 2.44 -0.94 -18.03
C THR A 425 3.48 -0.62 -16.97
N VAL A 426 3.63 0.65 -16.62
CA VAL A 426 4.56 1.09 -15.57
C VAL A 426 3.82 1.90 -14.52
N ASP A 427 3.69 1.35 -13.33
CA ASP A 427 2.99 1.94 -12.20
C ASP A 427 3.98 2.41 -11.13
N PHE A 428 4.20 3.71 -11.09
CA PHE A 428 5.10 4.35 -10.14
C PHE A 428 4.40 4.79 -8.86
N THR A 429 3.08 4.65 -8.71
CA THR A 429 2.37 5.08 -7.49
C THR A 429 2.90 4.42 -6.21
N GLN A 430 3.58 3.27 -6.35
CA GLN A 430 4.22 2.59 -5.23
C GLN A 430 5.51 3.29 -4.75
N ILE A 431 6.08 4.22 -5.53
CA ILE A 431 7.21 5.08 -5.16
C ILE A 431 6.77 6.19 -4.19
N GLU A 432 5.54 6.69 -4.24
CA GLU A 432 5.03 7.67 -3.25
C GLU A 432 5.10 7.19 -1.81
N GLN A 433 5.06 5.86 -1.61
CA GLN A 433 5.28 5.29 -0.29
C GLN A 433 6.68 5.59 0.24
N ILE A 434 7.64 6.00 -0.60
CA ILE A 434 9.01 6.34 -0.20
C ILE A 434 9.07 7.72 0.42
N THR A 435 8.41 8.74 -0.10
CA THR A 435 8.34 10.04 0.61
C THR A 435 7.64 9.82 1.94
N GLY A 436 6.51 9.10 1.95
CA GLY A 436 5.87 8.70 3.20
C GLY A 436 6.71 7.76 4.09
N HIS A 437 7.68 7.02 3.54
CA HIS A 437 8.58 6.17 4.30
C HIS A 437 9.80 6.94 4.79
N LEU A 438 10.28 7.93 4.04
CA LEU A 438 11.29 8.89 4.45
C LEU A 438 10.70 9.77 5.54
N ASP A 439 9.50 10.30 5.35
CA ASP A 439 8.77 11.03 6.39
C ASP A 439 8.61 10.15 7.62
N LYS A 440 8.18 8.89 7.49
CA LYS A 440 8.12 7.97 8.65
C LYS A 440 9.49 7.63 9.23
N THR A 441 10.52 7.53 8.41
CA THR A 441 11.87 7.19 8.86
C THR A 441 12.49 8.39 9.56
N LEU A 442 12.27 9.59 9.03
CA LEU A 442 12.63 10.85 9.64
C LEU A 442 11.78 11.07 10.89
N GLU A 443 10.47 10.77 10.92
CA GLU A 443 9.64 10.76 12.13
C GLU A 443 10.13 9.74 13.17
N MET A 444 10.71 8.61 12.75
CA MET A 444 11.34 7.64 13.65
C MET A 444 12.74 8.05 14.11
N LEU A 445 13.48 8.80 13.29
CA LEU A 445 14.83 9.28 13.58
C LEU A 445 14.82 10.61 14.33
N LEU A 446 13.77 11.40 14.16
CA LEU A 446 13.52 12.66 14.85
C LEU A 446 12.71 12.38 16.13
N PRO A 447 12.95 13.13 17.21
CA PRO A 447 12.23 12.93 18.46
C PRO A 447 10.70 13.12 18.30
N PRO A 448 9.86 12.27 18.93
CA PRO A 448 8.41 12.45 18.96
C PRO A 448 8.04 13.85 19.49
N GLY A 449 7.25 14.60 18.72
CA GLY A 449 6.89 16.01 19.00
C GLY A 449 7.52 17.02 18.04
N TYR A 450 8.45 16.61 17.18
CA TYR A 450 8.87 17.40 16.02
C TYR A 450 7.78 17.32 14.95
N MET A 451 6.90 18.32 14.90
CA MET A 451 6.02 18.48 13.74
C MET A 451 6.90 18.92 12.58
N PHE A 452 7.01 18.07 11.56
CA PHE A 452 7.40 18.49 10.21
C PHE A 452 6.33 19.47 9.74
N ASP A 453 6.47 20.74 10.12
CA ASP A 453 5.70 21.78 9.46
C ASP A 453 6.28 21.83 8.05
N THR A 454 5.52 21.32 7.08
CA THR A 454 5.95 21.17 5.68
C THR A 454 6.39 22.52 5.08
N TYR A 455 6.02 23.63 5.74
CA TYR A 455 6.43 24.99 5.41
C TYR A 455 7.73 25.47 6.08
N GLY A 456 8.21 24.81 7.15
CA GLY A 456 9.44 25.15 7.88
C GLY A 456 10.70 24.44 7.39
N CYS A 457 10.60 23.56 6.39
CA CYS A 457 11.72 22.76 5.85
C CYS A 457 12.81 23.62 5.17
N GLY A 458 12.49 24.87 4.81
CA GLY A 458 13.40 25.80 4.16
C GLY A 458 14.72 26.07 4.90
N ASP A 459 14.70 26.06 6.24
CA ASP A 459 15.85 26.48 7.05
C ASP A 459 16.84 25.35 7.38
N TRP A 460 16.49 24.08 7.13
CA TRP A 460 17.32 22.93 7.53
C TRP A 460 18.26 22.41 6.44
N GLY A 461 18.24 23.01 5.24
CA GLY A 461 19.04 22.54 4.10
C GLY A 461 18.60 21.19 3.53
N PHE A 462 17.57 20.54 4.08
CA PHE A 462 17.02 19.27 3.57
C PHE A 462 16.30 19.42 2.24
N ASN A 463 15.83 20.62 1.88
CA ASN A 463 15.26 20.87 0.55
C ASN A 463 16.25 20.47 -0.56
N GLY A 464 17.55 20.74 -0.39
CA GLY A 464 18.57 20.31 -1.35
C GLY A 464 18.69 18.79 -1.44
N ALA A 465 18.76 18.09 -0.29
CA ALA A 465 18.86 16.63 -0.26
C ALA A 465 17.59 15.93 -0.80
N TYR A 466 16.41 16.52 -0.55
CA TYR A 466 15.14 16.03 -1.07
C TYR A 466 15.01 16.23 -2.58
N GLU A 467 15.37 17.41 -3.09
CA GLU A 467 15.45 17.70 -4.52
C GLU A 467 16.48 16.79 -5.21
N ASP A 468 17.66 16.61 -4.63
CA ASP A 468 18.68 15.68 -5.13
C ASP A 468 18.15 14.25 -5.18
N MET A 469 17.43 13.81 -4.15
CA MET A 469 16.85 12.47 -4.12
C MET A 469 15.75 12.30 -5.17
N ILE A 470 14.84 13.27 -5.31
CA ILE A 470 13.84 13.30 -6.38
C ILE A 470 14.54 13.25 -7.75
N ARG A 471 15.66 13.97 -7.91
CA ARG A 471 16.45 13.97 -9.14
C ARG A 471 17.09 12.62 -9.41
N VAL A 472 17.60 11.91 -8.40
CA VAL A 472 18.07 10.52 -8.57
C VAL A 472 16.94 9.61 -9.02
N TYR A 473 15.76 9.72 -8.40
CA TYR A 473 14.57 8.94 -8.80
C TYR A 473 14.13 9.26 -10.23
N HIS A 474 14.17 10.54 -10.59
CA HIS A 474 13.90 11.03 -11.93
C HIS A 474 14.87 10.41 -12.94
N ASP A 475 16.17 10.49 -12.70
CA ASP A 475 17.19 9.95 -13.62
C ASP A 475 16.99 8.45 -13.82
N GLN A 476 16.77 7.71 -12.73
CA GLN A 476 16.51 6.27 -12.79
C GLN A 476 15.21 5.93 -13.53
N PHE A 477 14.17 6.75 -13.37
CA PHE A 477 12.92 6.62 -14.11
C PHE A 477 13.18 6.82 -15.62
N VAL A 478 13.89 7.88 -15.99
CA VAL A 478 14.23 8.18 -17.38
C VAL A 478 15.09 7.04 -17.95
N ASP A 479 15.95 6.44 -17.15
CA ASP A 479 16.77 5.31 -17.55
C ASP A 479 15.98 4.01 -17.75
N ILE A 480 14.96 3.72 -16.91
CA ILE A 480 14.00 2.63 -17.16
C ILE A 480 13.28 2.86 -18.49
N LEU A 481 12.88 4.10 -18.76
CA LEU A 481 12.25 4.44 -20.04
C LEU A 481 13.20 4.25 -21.22
N ARG A 482 14.45 4.72 -21.09
CA ARG A 482 15.53 4.47 -22.07
C ARG A 482 15.80 2.99 -22.27
N LEU A 483 15.69 2.17 -21.24
CA LEU A 483 15.86 0.72 -21.39
C LEU A 483 14.70 0.07 -22.13
N LEU A 484 13.44 0.36 -21.75
CA LEU A 484 12.25 -0.14 -22.45
C LEU A 484 12.29 0.23 -23.94
N ALA A 485 12.85 1.40 -24.19
CA ALA A 485 13.14 2.00 -25.47
C ALA A 485 14.27 1.31 -26.26
N GLY A 486 15.10 0.47 -25.63
CA GLY A 486 16.31 -0.06 -26.23
C GLY A 486 17.40 0.99 -26.49
N LEU A 487 17.33 2.11 -25.77
CA LEU A 487 18.34 3.15 -25.73
C LEU A 487 19.33 2.85 -24.58
N PRO A 488 20.60 3.26 -24.72
CA PRO A 488 21.54 3.17 -23.61
C PRO A 488 21.06 4.04 -22.43
N PRO A 489 21.32 3.63 -21.18
CA PRO A 489 21.05 4.48 -20.02
C PRO A 489 21.88 5.75 -20.08
N SER A 490 21.44 6.77 -19.37
CA SER A 490 22.17 8.04 -19.24
C SER A 490 23.55 7.83 -18.63
N SER A 491 24.49 8.74 -18.91
CA SER A 491 25.79 8.75 -18.24
C SER A 491 25.64 8.94 -16.72
N THR A 492 24.62 9.68 -16.29
CA THR A 492 24.24 9.88 -14.88
C THR A 492 23.93 8.57 -14.17
N PHE A 493 23.30 7.59 -14.84
CA PHE A 493 23.09 6.24 -14.29
C PHE A 493 24.40 5.58 -13.82
N MET A 494 25.45 5.73 -14.63
CA MET A 494 26.75 5.11 -14.38
C MET A 494 27.46 5.77 -13.18
N ASP A 495 27.19 7.05 -12.92
CA ASP A 495 27.77 7.76 -11.79
C ASP A 495 27.08 7.38 -10.47
N TYR A 496 25.76 7.13 -10.47
CA TYR A 496 25.05 6.65 -9.27
C TYR A 496 25.46 5.23 -8.87
N THR A 497 25.73 4.36 -9.84
CA THR A 497 26.20 2.99 -9.56
C THR A 497 27.62 2.99 -8.99
N ARG A 498 28.48 3.92 -9.43
CA ARG A 498 29.83 4.11 -8.86
C ARG A 498 29.84 4.57 -7.41
N LEU A 499 28.81 5.30 -6.96
CA LEU A 499 28.75 5.85 -5.61
C LEU A 499 28.38 4.82 -4.51
N GLY A 500 28.01 3.58 -4.87
CA GLY A 500 27.53 2.63 -3.87
C GLY A 500 27.69 1.13 -4.16
N THR A 501 28.38 0.72 -5.24
CA THR A 501 28.46 -0.71 -5.59
C THR A 501 29.87 -1.22 -5.85
N ASP A 502 30.06 -2.49 -5.50
CA ASP A 502 31.22 -3.34 -5.81
C ASP A 502 31.53 -3.32 -7.31
N GLU A 503 32.81 -3.39 -7.72
CA GLU A 503 33.20 -3.34 -9.15
C GLU A 503 32.46 -4.41 -10.01
N ASP A 504 32.09 -5.52 -9.37
CA ASP A 504 31.30 -6.61 -9.95
C ASP A 504 29.93 -6.16 -10.49
N HIS A 505 29.26 -5.19 -9.84
CA HIS A 505 27.96 -4.70 -10.29
C HIS A 505 28.07 -3.80 -11.54
N ILE A 506 29.17 -3.05 -11.66
CA ILE A 506 29.43 -2.24 -12.86
C ILE A 506 29.71 -3.14 -14.05
N ALA A 507 30.47 -4.23 -13.86
CA ALA A 507 30.70 -5.25 -14.87
C ALA A 507 29.37 -5.91 -15.32
N GLU A 508 28.50 -6.27 -14.37
CA GLU A 508 27.18 -6.86 -14.67
C GLU A 508 26.30 -5.92 -15.50
N ILE A 509 26.26 -4.62 -15.18
CA ILE A 509 25.49 -3.63 -15.95
C ILE A 509 26.08 -3.45 -17.35
N SER A 510 27.41 -3.38 -17.47
CA SER A 510 28.10 -3.32 -18.76
C SER A 510 27.81 -4.55 -19.61
N ASP A 511 27.80 -5.75 -19.02
CA ASP A 511 27.47 -7.00 -19.71
C ASP A 511 26.00 -7.05 -20.12
N LEU A 512 25.08 -6.53 -19.29
CA LEU A 512 23.68 -6.37 -19.66
C LEU A 512 23.51 -5.38 -20.83
N GLN A 513 24.27 -4.29 -20.87
CA GLN A 513 24.27 -3.34 -21.98
C GLN A 513 24.82 -3.96 -23.27
N ASN A 514 25.89 -4.74 -23.18
CA ASN A 514 26.46 -5.45 -24.32
C ASN A 514 25.55 -6.60 -24.79
N GLY A 515 24.80 -7.20 -23.86
CA GLY A 515 23.82 -8.26 -24.10
C GLY A 515 22.49 -7.77 -24.70
N LEU A 516 22.22 -6.46 -24.67
CA LEU A 516 21.12 -5.84 -25.43
C LEU A 516 21.46 -5.92 -26.93
N THR A 517 21.21 -7.10 -27.51
CA THR A 517 21.41 -7.43 -28.92
C THR A 517 20.70 -6.43 -29.86
N LEU A 518 21.06 -6.45 -31.15
CA LEU A 518 20.37 -5.70 -32.22
C LEU A 518 18.83 -5.80 -32.16
N SER A 519 18.26 -6.91 -31.66
CA SER A 519 16.80 -7.06 -31.45
C SER A 519 16.21 -6.04 -30.47
N SER A 520 16.97 -5.56 -29.49
CA SER A 520 16.50 -4.57 -28.51
C SER A 520 16.42 -3.16 -29.09
N ARG A 521 17.25 -2.81 -30.08
CA ARG A 521 17.30 -1.48 -30.72
C ARG A 521 16.02 -1.11 -31.47
N HIS A 522 15.14 -2.08 -31.67
CA HIS A 522 13.83 -1.90 -32.31
C HIS A 522 12.66 -2.13 -31.36
N ALA A 523 12.89 -2.21 -30.04
CA ALA A 523 11.83 -2.45 -29.06
C ALA A 523 10.65 -1.48 -29.23
N PHE A 524 10.92 -0.17 -29.39
CA PHE A 524 9.89 0.84 -29.65
C PHE A 524 9.00 0.57 -30.85
N SER A 525 9.55 0.00 -31.92
CA SER A 525 8.78 -0.27 -33.13
C SER A 525 7.69 -1.33 -32.88
N ARG A 526 7.85 -2.11 -31.79
CA ARG A 526 6.95 -3.17 -31.36
C ARG A 526 5.94 -2.70 -30.32
N TRP A 527 6.08 -1.52 -29.74
CA TRP A 527 5.16 -1.05 -28.70
C TRP A 527 3.74 -0.90 -29.27
N GLN A 528 2.79 -1.62 -28.68
CA GLN A 528 1.37 -1.60 -29.04
C GLN A 528 0.55 -0.82 -28.02
N SER A 529 0.84 -1.02 -26.73
CA SER A 529 0.18 -0.31 -25.63
C SER A 529 1.22 0.21 -24.66
N LEU A 530 1.05 1.45 -24.20
CA LEU A 530 1.84 2.05 -23.15
C LEU A 530 0.90 2.65 -22.12
N GLU A 531 0.95 2.15 -20.90
CA GLU A 531 0.23 2.70 -19.76
C GLU A 531 1.23 3.08 -18.67
N TRP A 532 1.18 4.34 -18.25
CA TRP A 532 1.98 4.85 -17.14
C TRP A 532 1.07 5.39 -16.06
N THR A 533 1.43 5.13 -14.82
CA THR A 533 0.83 5.77 -13.65
C THR A 533 1.96 6.45 -12.89
N LEU A 534 2.01 7.76 -12.95
CA LEU A 534 3.02 8.61 -12.34
C LEU A 534 2.57 8.97 -10.92
N PRO A 535 3.50 9.12 -9.98
CA PRO A 535 3.14 9.40 -8.60
C PRO A 535 2.79 10.88 -8.40
N SER A 536 1.85 11.21 -7.52
CA SER A 536 1.45 12.57 -7.15
C SER A 536 2.62 13.49 -6.73
N SER A 537 3.72 12.91 -6.25
CA SER A 537 4.91 13.64 -5.79
C SER A 537 5.90 14.02 -6.90
N PHE A 538 5.77 13.45 -8.10
CA PHE A 538 6.74 13.70 -9.17
C PHE A 538 6.61 15.13 -9.73
N PRO A 539 7.73 15.79 -10.06
CA PRO A 539 7.70 17.12 -10.62
C PRO A 539 7.10 17.10 -12.04
N PRO A 540 6.15 18.01 -12.36
CA PRO A 540 5.56 18.10 -13.70
C PRO A 540 6.58 18.28 -14.83
N ASP A 541 7.76 18.81 -14.53
CA ASP A 541 8.85 19.07 -15.48
C ASP A 541 9.47 17.80 -16.06
N ILE A 542 9.18 16.62 -15.50
CA ILE A 542 9.60 15.33 -16.06
C ILE A 542 8.87 14.99 -17.35
N LEU A 543 7.63 15.48 -17.51
CA LEU A 543 6.79 15.12 -18.65
C LEU A 543 7.40 15.55 -19.98
N PRO A 544 7.94 16.77 -20.15
CA PRO A 544 8.70 17.13 -21.34
C PRO A 544 9.80 16.13 -21.69
N GLU A 545 10.59 15.67 -20.72
CA GLU A 545 11.64 14.68 -20.96
C GLU A 545 11.07 13.32 -21.35
N VAL A 546 10.02 12.86 -20.65
CA VAL A 546 9.25 11.67 -21.00
C VAL A 546 8.70 11.75 -22.43
N CYS A 547 8.08 12.88 -22.78
CA CYS A 547 7.52 13.12 -24.10
C CYS A 547 8.61 13.23 -25.17
N SER A 548 9.83 13.65 -24.79
CA SER A 548 11.01 13.65 -25.64
C SER A 548 11.55 12.24 -25.87
N LEU A 549 11.46 11.34 -24.88
CA LEU A 549 11.72 9.92 -25.08
C LEU A 549 10.62 9.26 -25.92
N LEU A 550 9.39 9.72 -25.79
CA LEU A 550 8.31 9.31 -26.69
C LEU A 550 8.40 9.97 -28.09
N ALA A 551 9.41 10.82 -28.32
CA ALA A 551 9.61 11.45 -29.62
C ALA A 551 10.04 10.49 -30.71
N TYR A 552 10.60 9.34 -30.34
CA TYR A 552 10.95 8.30 -31.30
C TYR A 552 9.70 7.78 -32.02
N ARG A 553 9.88 7.31 -33.26
CA ARG A 553 8.77 6.78 -34.05
C ARG A 553 8.26 5.49 -33.42
N MET A 554 7.01 5.50 -32.95
CA MET A 554 6.31 4.32 -32.43
C MET A 554 5.17 3.94 -33.39
N PRO A 555 5.50 3.38 -34.57
CA PRO A 555 4.54 3.17 -35.65
C PRO A 555 3.40 2.22 -35.26
N LEU A 556 3.61 1.33 -34.30
CA LEU A 556 2.63 0.34 -33.85
C LEU A 556 1.86 0.75 -32.59
N LEU A 557 2.18 1.90 -31.96
CA LEU A 557 1.52 2.29 -30.71
C LEU A 557 0.05 2.62 -30.97
N ARG A 558 -0.83 1.78 -30.43
CA ARG A 558 -2.29 1.88 -30.55
C ARG A 558 -2.93 2.51 -29.33
N ARG A 559 -2.36 2.28 -28.14
CA ARG A 559 -2.85 2.80 -26.87
C ARG A 559 -1.75 3.56 -26.13
N LEU A 560 -2.05 4.78 -25.71
CA LEU A 560 -1.23 5.58 -24.81
C LEU A 560 -2.09 6.05 -23.65
N SER A 561 -1.72 5.69 -22.43
CA SER A 561 -2.37 6.14 -21.21
C SER A 561 -1.31 6.66 -20.25
N ILE A 562 -1.40 7.91 -19.84
CA ILE A 562 -0.58 8.47 -18.77
C ILE A 562 -1.52 8.98 -17.68
N LYS A 563 -1.45 8.31 -16.53
CA LYS A 563 -2.18 8.60 -15.31
C LYS A 563 -1.22 9.26 -14.33
N SER A 564 -1.71 10.17 -13.52
CA SER A 564 -1.01 10.92 -12.49
C SER A 564 -2.02 11.62 -11.59
N ASP A 565 -1.80 11.62 -10.29
CA ASP A 565 -2.66 12.34 -9.35
C ASP A 565 -2.26 13.83 -9.21
N TRP A 566 -1.50 14.38 -10.17
CA TRP A 566 -1.08 15.79 -10.14
C TRP A 566 -2.22 16.76 -10.37
N GLU A 567 -2.29 17.77 -9.51
CA GLU A 567 -2.96 19.02 -9.80
C GLU A 567 -2.07 19.90 -10.70
N CYS A 568 -1.85 19.48 -11.94
CA CYS A 568 -1.06 20.27 -12.87
C CYS A 568 -1.86 21.51 -13.31
N LYS A 569 -1.46 22.68 -12.80
CA LYS A 569 -2.11 23.97 -13.12
C LYS A 569 -1.89 24.41 -14.57
N ARG A 570 -0.84 23.90 -15.23
CA ARG A 570 -0.46 24.30 -16.58
C ARG A 570 -0.63 23.11 -17.53
N PRO A 571 -1.32 23.30 -18.67
CA PRO A 571 -1.38 22.29 -19.71
C PRO A 571 0.01 21.89 -20.18
N ILE A 572 0.26 20.59 -20.27
CA ILE A 572 1.53 20.07 -20.79
C ILE A 572 1.54 20.15 -22.31
N VAL A 573 2.64 20.67 -22.85
CA VAL A 573 2.88 20.78 -24.29
C VAL A 573 3.77 19.63 -24.72
N TRP A 574 3.25 18.78 -25.61
CA TRP A 574 4.03 17.73 -26.24
C TRP A 574 5.09 18.35 -27.17
N PRO A 575 6.33 17.84 -27.19
CA PRO A 575 7.36 18.35 -28.10
C PRO A 575 6.89 18.23 -29.55
N ARG A 576 6.80 19.36 -30.25
CA ARG A 576 6.41 19.40 -31.67
C ARG A 576 7.42 18.60 -32.50
N SER A 577 6.90 17.86 -33.49
CA SER A 577 7.69 17.12 -34.46
C SER A 577 7.13 17.33 -35.85
N ASP A 578 8.00 17.38 -36.84
CA ASP A 578 7.57 17.51 -38.24
C ASP A 578 6.92 16.24 -38.82
N SER A 579 6.89 15.12 -38.07
CA SER A 579 6.27 13.86 -38.52
C SER A 579 5.28 13.29 -37.51
N PRO A 580 4.13 12.74 -37.93
CA PRO A 580 3.17 12.11 -37.03
C PRO A 580 3.81 10.89 -36.36
N ARG A 581 4.00 10.97 -35.04
CA ARG A 581 4.68 9.96 -34.21
C ARG A 581 3.78 8.77 -33.90
N PHE A 582 2.47 9.01 -33.88
CA PHE A 582 1.43 8.09 -33.42
C PHE A 582 0.44 7.74 -34.53
N GLN A 583 0.94 7.17 -35.62
CA GLN A 583 0.12 6.85 -36.80
C GLN A 583 -0.89 5.72 -36.57
N ALA A 584 -0.69 4.85 -35.57
CA ALA A 584 -1.59 3.76 -35.25
C ALA A 584 -2.44 4.01 -33.99
N LEU A 585 -2.27 5.18 -33.35
CA LEU A 585 -2.90 5.49 -32.08
C LEU A 585 -4.42 5.60 -32.24
N CYS A 586 -5.12 4.70 -31.57
CA CYS A 586 -6.57 4.64 -31.55
C CYS A 586 -7.14 4.98 -30.17
N GLN A 587 -6.34 4.91 -29.10
CA GLN A 587 -6.76 5.22 -27.74
C GLN A 587 -5.73 6.11 -27.04
N LEU A 588 -6.19 7.22 -26.48
CA LEU A 588 -5.38 8.21 -25.79
C LEU A 588 -6.02 8.59 -24.45
N SER A 589 -5.29 8.47 -23.35
CA SER A 589 -5.79 8.77 -22.01
C SER A 589 -4.79 9.60 -21.19
N PHE A 590 -5.23 10.76 -20.71
CA PHE A 590 -4.51 11.61 -19.76
C PHE A 590 -5.45 12.02 -18.63
N ASN A 591 -5.03 11.84 -17.39
CA ASN A 591 -5.77 12.37 -16.23
C ASN A 591 -5.17 13.70 -15.72
N PHE A 592 -4.51 14.45 -16.60
CA PHE A 592 -4.00 15.79 -16.34
C PHE A 592 -4.14 16.65 -17.60
N PRO A 593 -4.08 17.99 -17.49
CA PRO A 593 -4.27 18.88 -18.63
C PRO A 593 -3.16 18.75 -19.67
N VAL A 594 -3.53 18.49 -20.92
CA VAL A 594 -2.59 18.39 -22.05
C VAL A 594 -3.08 19.26 -23.19
N VAL A 595 -2.18 20.01 -23.84
CA VAL A 595 -2.49 20.78 -25.04
C VAL A 595 -2.63 19.80 -26.20
N LEU A 596 -3.86 19.38 -26.54
CA LEU A 596 -4.11 18.37 -27.59
C LEU A 596 -3.46 18.71 -28.93
N ASP A 597 -3.41 19.99 -29.29
CA ASP A 597 -2.79 20.47 -30.54
C ASP A 597 -1.29 20.17 -30.65
N SER A 598 -0.64 19.88 -29.54
CA SER A 598 0.77 19.49 -29.52
C SER A 598 0.98 18.00 -29.85
N ILE A 599 -0.06 17.16 -29.72
CA ILE A 599 0.05 15.71 -29.89
C ILE A 599 0.01 15.36 -31.39
N SER A 600 1.15 14.93 -31.90
CA SER A 600 1.33 14.56 -33.31
C SER A 600 0.75 13.16 -33.62
N CYS A 601 -0.57 13.03 -33.62
CA CYS A 601 -1.31 11.80 -33.97
C CYS A 601 -2.20 12.00 -35.20
N ASN A 602 -2.63 10.90 -35.84
CA ASN A 602 -3.58 10.97 -36.94
C ASN A 602 -5.01 11.10 -36.40
N PRO A 603 -5.68 12.25 -36.58
CA PRO A 603 -6.97 12.48 -35.94
C PRO A 603 -8.08 11.57 -36.50
N SER A 604 -7.94 11.05 -37.72
CA SER A 604 -8.92 10.15 -38.34
C SER A 604 -8.86 8.72 -37.79
N LYS A 605 -7.83 8.37 -37.02
CA LYS A 605 -7.64 7.02 -36.46
C LYS A 605 -7.95 6.93 -34.97
N LEU A 606 -7.97 8.07 -34.27
CA LEU A 606 -8.28 8.11 -32.84
C LEU A 606 -9.77 7.81 -32.64
N ARG A 607 -10.06 6.78 -31.83
CA ARG A 607 -11.42 6.31 -31.52
C ARG A 607 -11.81 6.53 -30.07
N ASP A 608 -10.84 6.54 -29.16
CA ASP A 608 -11.06 6.69 -27.73
C ASP A 608 -10.14 7.76 -27.17
N LEU A 609 -10.72 8.78 -26.53
CA LEU A 609 -10.02 9.93 -25.98
C LEU A 609 -10.52 10.22 -24.57
N THR A 610 -9.63 10.13 -23.59
CA THR A 610 -9.88 10.49 -22.19
C THR A 610 -8.91 11.59 -21.78
N ILE A 611 -9.38 12.77 -21.40
CA ILE A 611 -8.50 13.91 -21.08
C ILE A 611 -9.06 14.81 -19.99
N HIS A 612 -8.17 15.54 -19.33
CA HIS A 612 -8.53 16.79 -18.68
C HIS A 612 -8.43 17.90 -19.72
N VAL A 613 -9.51 18.65 -19.86
CA VAL A 613 -9.72 19.59 -20.93
C VAL A 613 -9.31 20.98 -20.47
N ASP A 614 -8.50 21.66 -21.27
CA ASP A 614 -8.45 23.12 -21.24
C ASP A 614 -9.29 23.69 -22.39
N VAL A 615 -9.59 24.99 -22.34
CA VAL A 615 -10.40 25.64 -23.38
C VAL A 615 -9.76 25.50 -24.77
N SER A 616 -8.43 25.50 -24.84
CA SER A 616 -7.70 25.38 -26.10
C SER A 616 -7.86 23.99 -26.74
N SER A 617 -7.91 22.94 -25.92
CA SER A 617 -8.07 21.56 -26.36
C SER A 617 -9.46 21.27 -26.92
N LEU A 618 -10.50 21.98 -26.51
CA LEU A 618 -11.85 21.81 -27.07
C LEU A 618 -11.90 22.08 -28.57
N GLU A 619 -11.14 23.06 -29.05
CA GLU A 619 -11.05 23.35 -30.48
C GLU A 619 -10.28 22.23 -31.20
N ALA A 620 -9.23 21.70 -30.57
CA ALA A 620 -8.47 20.57 -31.10
C ALA A 620 -9.32 19.29 -31.21
N ILE A 621 -10.27 19.06 -30.28
CA ILE A 621 -11.17 17.89 -30.30
C ILE A 621 -11.94 17.80 -31.62
N ARG A 622 -12.27 18.93 -32.25
CA ARG A 622 -13.03 18.97 -33.52
C ARG A 622 -12.32 18.25 -34.68
N ARG A 623 -11.00 18.09 -34.61
CA ARG A 623 -10.25 17.40 -35.66
C ARG A 623 -10.49 15.89 -35.63
N PHE A 624 -10.86 15.32 -34.49
CA PHE A 624 -11.01 13.88 -34.29
C PHE A 624 -12.42 13.38 -34.64
N THR A 625 -12.79 13.50 -35.91
CA THR A 625 -14.14 13.13 -36.40
C THR A 625 -14.47 11.64 -36.25
N SER A 626 -13.46 10.78 -36.06
CA SER A 626 -13.59 9.33 -35.89
C SER A 626 -13.75 8.87 -34.44
N LEU A 627 -13.84 9.79 -33.47
CA LEU A 627 -14.03 9.42 -32.06
C LEU A 627 -15.33 8.65 -31.87
N GLU A 628 -15.22 7.49 -31.23
CA GLU A 628 -16.33 6.64 -30.79
C GLU A 628 -16.58 6.81 -29.28
N ARG A 629 -15.52 7.11 -28.51
CA ARG A 629 -15.57 7.36 -27.07
C ARG A 629 -14.81 8.64 -26.72
N LEU A 630 -15.43 9.50 -25.92
CA LEU A 630 -14.84 10.73 -25.42
C LEU A 630 -15.13 10.85 -23.92
N ALA A 631 -14.10 10.96 -23.09
CA ALA A 631 -14.22 11.21 -21.65
C ALA A 631 -13.49 12.51 -21.29
N LEU A 632 -14.22 13.45 -20.70
CA LEU A 632 -13.72 14.74 -20.23
C LEU A 632 -13.76 14.73 -18.71
N ILE A 633 -12.59 14.57 -18.06
CA ILE A 633 -12.52 14.34 -16.62
C ILE A 633 -12.66 15.66 -15.82
N GLN A 634 -11.96 16.71 -16.24
CA GLN A 634 -12.01 18.01 -15.57
C GLN A 634 -11.72 19.14 -16.57
N VAL A 635 -12.37 20.31 -16.42
CA VAL A 635 -12.10 21.50 -17.22
C VAL A 635 -11.35 22.54 -16.40
N TYR A 636 -10.13 22.91 -16.82
CA TYR A 636 -9.34 23.93 -16.13
C TYR A 636 -9.26 25.25 -16.90
N GLY A 637 -9.05 26.33 -16.14
CA GLY A 637 -8.44 27.55 -16.68
C GLY A 637 -9.30 28.34 -17.65
N LEU A 638 -10.62 28.43 -17.41
CA LEU A 638 -11.50 29.25 -18.23
C LEU A 638 -11.09 30.73 -18.16
N PRO A 639 -10.58 31.32 -19.25
CA PRO A 639 -10.29 32.75 -19.27
C PRO A 639 -11.61 33.49 -19.09
N SER A 640 -11.64 34.43 -18.14
CA SER A 640 -12.76 35.35 -17.97
C SER A 640 -12.91 36.17 -19.26
N GLY A 641 -13.85 35.79 -20.13
CA GLY A 641 -14.12 36.50 -21.38
C GLY A 641 -14.17 35.66 -22.66
N VAL A 642 -14.01 34.33 -22.60
CA VAL A 642 -14.19 33.49 -23.80
C VAL A 642 -15.67 33.46 -24.20
N VAL A 643 -15.95 34.02 -25.38
CA VAL A 643 -17.24 33.98 -26.07
C VAL A 643 -17.54 32.53 -26.46
N ASN A 644 -18.79 32.09 -26.21
CA ASN A 644 -19.32 30.75 -26.44
C ASN A 644 -18.57 29.93 -27.52
N PRO A 645 -17.94 28.79 -27.16
CA PRO A 645 -17.24 27.96 -28.13
C PRO A 645 -18.23 27.48 -29.20
N SER A 646 -17.79 27.40 -30.46
CA SER A 646 -18.64 26.85 -31.51
C SER A 646 -18.95 25.37 -31.23
N PRO A 647 -20.08 24.84 -31.73
CA PRO A 647 -20.46 23.45 -31.50
C PRO A 647 -19.39 22.45 -31.97
N ILE A 648 -19.15 21.41 -31.17
CA ILE A 648 -18.20 20.34 -31.48
C ILE A 648 -18.96 19.21 -32.18
N PHE A 649 -18.72 19.04 -33.49
CA PHE A 649 -19.36 18.00 -34.30
C PHE A 649 -18.57 16.69 -34.26
N LEU A 650 -19.15 15.63 -33.68
CA LEU A 650 -18.54 14.31 -33.55
C LEU A 650 -19.51 13.23 -34.06
N PRO A 651 -19.53 12.95 -35.38
CA PRO A 651 -20.59 12.16 -36.01
C PRO A 651 -20.62 10.69 -35.57
N HIS A 652 -19.46 10.14 -35.17
CA HIS A 652 -19.30 8.75 -34.78
C HIS A 652 -19.28 8.51 -33.27
N LEU A 653 -19.42 9.58 -32.46
CA LEU A 653 -19.32 9.49 -31.01
C LEU A 653 -20.49 8.67 -30.47
N ARG A 654 -20.18 7.53 -29.85
CA ARG A 654 -21.15 6.62 -29.23
C ARG A 654 -21.21 6.81 -27.73
N HIS A 655 -20.07 7.03 -27.09
CA HIS A 655 -19.99 7.19 -25.64
C HIS A 655 -19.38 8.56 -25.29
N LEU A 656 -20.12 9.37 -24.54
CA LEU A 656 -19.62 10.63 -23.99
C LEU A 656 -19.63 10.54 -22.47
N GLN A 657 -18.49 10.76 -21.83
CA GLN A 657 -18.36 10.94 -20.40
C GLN A 657 -17.91 12.37 -20.11
N VAL A 658 -18.60 13.04 -19.19
CA VAL A 658 -18.29 14.40 -18.74
C VAL A 658 -18.30 14.41 -17.23
N ASP A 659 -17.19 14.81 -16.63
CA ASP A 659 -16.97 14.78 -15.18
C ASP A 659 -16.82 16.19 -14.57
N ALA A 660 -17.06 16.24 -13.27
CA ALA A 660 -17.45 17.34 -12.41
C ALA A 660 -16.31 18.36 -12.22
N GLY A 661 -16.06 19.16 -13.26
CA GLY A 661 -15.13 20.30 -13.18
C GLY A 661 -15.53 21.51 -14.00
N ILE A 662 -16.64 21.48 -14.72
CA ILE A 662 -16.99 22.53 -15.69
C ILE A 662 -17.68 23.70 -14.98
N PRO A 663 -17.10 24.92 -15.01
CA PRO A 663 -17.74 26.12 -14.50
C PRO A 663 -19.06 26.40 -15.22
N LYS A 664 -20.03 26.91 -14.47
CA LYS A 664 -21.41 27.22 -14.94
C LYS A 664 -21.46 28.12 -16.18
N SER A 665 -20.44 28.95 -16.37
CA SER A 665 -20.39 29.95 -17.44
C SER A 665 -19.98 29.38 -18.79
N PHE A 666 -19.71 28.09 -18.90
CA PHE A 666 -19.12 27.53 -20.11
C PHE A 666 -19.96 26.40 -20.73
N PRO A 667 -20.96 26.74 -21.57
CA PRO A 667 -21.78 25.74 -22.25
C PRO A 667 -20.93 24.93 -23.24
N LEU A 668 -20.92 23.60 -23.06
CA LEU A 668 -20.33 22.68 -24.01
C LEU A 668 -21.39 22.18 -24.99
N ASN A 669 -21.43 22.77 -26.17
CA ASN A 669 -22.34 22.35 -27.22
C ASN A 669 -21.70 21.24 -28.06
N PHE A 670 -22.13 19.99 -27.86
CA PHE A 670 -21.78 18.89 -28.75
C PHE A 670 -22.86 18.67 -29.81
N HIS A 671 -22.47 18.17 -30.97
CA HIS A 671 -23.38 17.60 -31.95
C HIS A 671 -22.91 16.18 -32.29
N ALA A 672 -23.52 15.19 -31.62
CA ALA A 672 -23.14 13.78 -31.67
C ALA A 672 -24.38 12.91 -31.99
N PRO A 673 -24.77 12.79 -33.27
CA PRO A 673 -26.00 12.09 -33.67
C PRO A 673 -25.96 10.56 -33.44
N SER A 674 -24.77 10.00 -33.20
CA SER A 674 -24.59 8.57 -32.91
C SER A 674 -24.49 8.27 -31.41
N LEU A 675 -24.77 9.23 -30.53
CA LEU A 675 -24.55 9.10 -29.09
C LEU A 675 -25.52 8.07 -28.51
N GLN A 676 -24.97 6.98 -27.96
CA GLN A 676 -25.72 5.87 -27.37
C GLN A 676 -25.60 5.83 -25.84
N LYS A 677 -24.43 6.20 -25.30
CA LYS A 677 -24.16 6.22 -23.86
C LYS A 677 -23.70 7.61 -23.44
N LEU A 678 -24.33 8.15 -22.41
CA LEU A 678 -23.94 9.41 -21.79
C LEU A 678 -23.66 9.18 -20.30
N THR A 679 -22.45 9.49 -19.86
CA THR A 679 -22.04 9.46 -18.46
C THR A 679 -21.80 10.88 -17.99
N LEU A 680 -22.54 11.30 -16.96
CA LEU A 680 -22.46 12.63 -16.38
C LEU A 680 -22.10 12.47 -14.90
N VAL A 681 -20.89 12.88 -14.55
CA VAL A 681 -20.47 13.05 -13.17
C VAL A 681 -20.62 14.53 -12.86
N PHE A 682 -21.62 14.90 -12.05
CA PHE A 682 -22.00 16.30 -11.83
C PHE A 682 -21.53 16.81 -10.48
N ASP A 683 -21.07 18.06 -10.47
CA ASP A 683 -21.04 18.83 -9.23
C ASP A 683 -22.43 19.46 -8.95
N TYR A 684 -23.10 20.23 -9.83
CA TYR A 684 -24.46 20.71 -9.44
C TYR A 684 -25.45 21.11 -10.54
N ARG A 685 -25.15 21.09 -11.86
CA ARG A 685 -26.05 21.73 -12.85
C ARG A 685 -26.06 21.06 -14.23
N VAL A 686 -27.24 20.62 -14.64
CA VAL A 686 -27.55 19.89 -15.89
C VAL A 686 -27.63 20.79 -17.14
N GLN A 687 -27.53 22.11 -16.99
CA GLN A 687 -27.74 23.09 -18.08
C GLN A 687 -26.73 23.02 -19.24
N LEU A 688 -25.74 22.12 -19.18
CA LEU A 688 -24.61 22.06 -20.11
C LEU A 688 -24.83 21.16 -21.33
N VAL A 689 -25.88 20.33 -21.36
CA VAL A 689 -26.12 19.40 -22.47
C VAL A 689 -27.25 19.93 -23.34
N ASP A 690 -26.98 20.15 -24.62
CA ASP A 690 -28.02 20.42 -25.62
C ASP A 690 -29.03 19.26 -25.59
N LEU A 691 -30.29 19.55 -25.28
CA LEU A 691 -31.34 18.56 -25.14
C LEU A 691 -31.53 17.73 -26.42
N ASN A 692 -31.14 18.26 -27.58
CA ASN A 692 -31.19 17.54 -28.84
C ASN A 692 -30.28 16.30 -28.85
N LEU A 693 -29.16 16.33 -28.12
CA LEU A 693 -28.23 15.20 -27.98
C LEU A 693 -28.83 14.00 -27.24
N LEU A 694 -29.80 14.27 -26.37
CA LEU A 694 -30.35 13.27 -25.46
C LEU A 694 -31.32 12.32 -26.16
N SER A 695 -31.88 12.74 -27.30
CA SER A 695 -32.85 11.96 -28.07
C SER A 695 -32.33 10.60 -28.55
N THR A 696 -31.00 10.43 -28.70
CA THR A 696 -30.38 9.18 -29.15
C THR A 696 -29.84 8.30 -28.02
N VAL A 697 -29.79 8.82 -26.79
CA VAL A 697 -29.14 8.15 -25.65
C VAL A 697 -29.98 6.97 -25.17
N LYS A 698 -29.36 5.78 -25.19
CA LYS A 698 -29.92 4.52 -24.69
C LYS A 698 -29.49 4.20 -23.26
N THR A 699 -28.28 4.61 -22.88
CA THR A 699 -27.74 4.40 -21.53
C THR A 699 -27.33 5.72 -20.93
N LEU A 700 -27.96 6.09 -19.81
CA LEU A 700 -27.63 7.29 -19.06
C LEU A 700 -27.04 6.90 -17.70
N ASP A 701 -25.84 7.38 -17.45
CA ASP A 701 -25.04 7.12 -16.28
C ASP A 701 -24.91 8.44 -15.50
N LEU A 702 -25.43 8.51 -14.28
CA LEU A 702 -25.46 9.71 -13.46
C LEU A 702 -24.71 9.48 -12.16
N ALA A 703 -23.54 10.08 -12.05
CA ALA A 703 -22.76 10.13 -10.82
C ALA A 703 -22.99 11.48 -10.15
N VAL A 704 -23.76 11.49 -9.07
CA VAL A 704 -24.25 12.73 -8.46
C VAL A 704 -23.39 13.11 -7.26
N ASP A 705 -22.10 13.33 -7.52
CA ASP A 705 -21.09 13.49 -6.48
C ASP A 705 -21.18 14.86 -5.78
N GLY A 706 -21.66 15.90 -6.47
CA GLY A 706 -21.82 17.22 -5.86
C GLY A 706 -23.16 17.49 -5.17
N TRP A 707 -24.14 16.58 -5.24
CA TRP A 707 -25.25 16.58 -4.26
C TRP A 707 -24.74 16.19 -2.85
N LEU A 708 -23.56 15.56 -2.79
CA LEU A 708 -22.93 15.05 -1.57
C LEU A 708 -21.85 15.96 -1.00
N ARG A 709 -21.20 16.81 -1.82
CA ARG A 709 -20.21 17.80 -1.35
C ARG A 709 -20.89 18.92 -0.57
N ARG A 710 -21.16 18.62 0.70
CA ARG A 710 -21.42 19.61 1.75
C ARG A 710 -20.30 20.64 1.72
N SER A 711 -20.65 21.93 1.82
CA SER A 711 -19.75 22.86 2.49
C SER A 711 -19.34 22.21 3.81
N SER A 712 -18.03 22.11 4.07
CA SER A 712 -17.44 21.36 5.19
C SER A 712 -18.03 21.68 6.58
N ASN A 713 -18.90 22.69 6.67
CA ASN A 713 -19.44 23.23 7.90
C ASN A 713 -20.89 22.83 8.23
N SER A 714 -21.68 22.19 7.35
CA SER A 714 -23.08 21.82 7.68
C SER A 714 -23.25 20.31 7.89
N LYS A 715 -23.58 19.88 9.11
CA LYS A 715 -23.76 18.46 9.49
C LYS A 715 -25.09 17.83 9.05
N GLU A 716 -26.05 18.61 8.57
CA GLU A 716 -27.40 18.10 8.23
C GLU A 716 -27.52 17.64 6.78
N THR A 717 -28.18 16.50 6.58
CA THR A 717 -28.59 15.99 5.26
C THR A 717 -29.77 16.82 4.76
N ARG A 718 -29.57 17.70 3.76
CA ARG A 718 -30.69 18.40 3.12
C ARG A 718 -31.31 17.48 2.05
N PRO A 719 -32.65 17.37 1.96
CA PRO A 719 -33.31 16.73 0.83
C PRO A 719 -33.00 17.46 -0.48
N TYR A 720 -33.15 16.76 -1.61
CA TYR A 720 -33.02 17.38 -2.94
C TYR A 720 -33.89 18.63 -3.04
N SER A 721 -33.31 19.71 -3.57
CA SER A 721 -34.09 20.91 -3.90
C SER A 721 -35.06 20.62 -5.04
N SER A 722 -36.16 21.37 -5.08
CA SER A 722 -37.12 21.31 -6.19
C SER A 722 -36.44 21.55 -7.53
N ASP A 723 -35.44 22.44 -7.57
CA ASP A 723 -34.75 22.83 -8.80
C ASP A 723 -33.88 21.69 -9.33
N GLU A 724 -33.23 20.95 -8.44
CA GLU A 724 -32.45 19.75 -8.77
C GLU A 724 -33.34 18.63 -9.34
N LEU A 725 -34.48 18.37 -8.70
CA LEU A 725 -35.46 17.38 -9.17
C LEU A 725 -36.08 17.79 -10.51
N ASN A 726 -36.33 19.09 -10.71
CA ASN A 726 -36.84 19.62 -11.97
C ASN A 726 -35.82 19.52 -13.11
N CYS A 727 -34.53 19.81 -12.83
CA CYS A 727 -33.45 19.62 -13.80
C CYS A 727 -33.31 18.15 -14.20
N PHE A 728 -33.33 17.26 -13.21
CA PHE A 728 -33.28 15.82 -13.42
C PHE A 728 -34.48 15.33 -14.25
N ALA A 729 -35.69 15.77 -13.92
CA ALA A 729 -36.88 15.42 -14.70
C ALA A 729 -36.81 15.96 -16.14
N SER A 730 -36.32 17.18 -16.34
CA SER A 730 -36.13 17.76 -17.68
C SER A 730 -35.11 16.98 -18.50
N LEU A 731 -34.03 16.50 -17.87
CA LEU A 731 -33.02 15.64 -18.50
C LEU A 731 -33.66 14.35 -18.99
N LEU A 732 -34.35 13.65 -18.08
CA LEU A 732 -35.00 12.37 -18.40
C LEU A 732 -36.05 12.53 -19.51
N ASN A 733 -36.86 13.59 -19.47
CA ASN A 733 -37.87 13.86 -20.50
C ASN A 733 -37.25 14.10 -21.89
N SER A 734 -35.97 14.42 -21.96
CA SER A 734 -35.26 14.63 -23.22
C SER A 734 -34.61 13.34 -23.76
N CYS A 735 -34.54 12.29 -22.96
CA CYS A 735 -33.98 10.99 -23.33
C CYS A 735 -35.06 10.02 -23.81
N SER A 736 -35.68 10.31 -24.96
CA SER A 736 -36.82 9.53 -25.46
C SER A 736 -36.49 8.06 -25.79
N LEU A 737 -35.22 7.71 -26.03
CA LEU A 737 -34.76 6.34 -26.32
C LEU A 737 -34.06 5.66 -25.14
N LEU A 738 -34.21 6.18 -23.92
CA LEU A 738 -33.50 5.67 -22.75
C LEU A 738 -33.95 4.25 -22.40
N GLU A 739 -33.03 3.29 -22.47
CA GLU A 739 -33.27 1.88 -22.13
C GLU A 739 -32.74 1.52 -20.73
N SER A 740 -31.63 2.14 -20.32
CA SER A 740 -30.96 1.86 -19.04
C SER A 740 -30.53 3.17 -18.35
N LEU A 741 -30.90 3.32 -17.08
CA LEU A 741 -30.52 4.44 -16.24
C LEU A 741 -29.70 3.93 -15.05
N ARG A 742 -28.46 4.38 -14.91
CA ARG A 742 -27.60 4.06 -13.78
C ARG A 742 -27.35 5.31 -12.95
N VAL A 743 -27.64 5.26 -11.65
CA VAL A 743 -27.53 6.41 -10.76
C VAL A 743 -26.66 6.05 -9.56
N TRP A 744 -25.67 6.88 -9.22
CA TRP A 744 -24.93 6.70 -7.98
C TRP A 744 -25.84 6.91 -6.77
N GLU A 745 -25.74 6.01 -5.80
CA GLU A 745 -26.48 6.06 -4.55
C GLU A 745 -26.05 7.29 -3.76
N CYS A 746 -27.00 8.19 -3.53
CA CYS A 746 -26.79 9.35 -2.67
C CYS A 746 -26.91 8.92 -1.20
N THR A 747 -25.96 9.31 -0.36
CA THR A 747 -26.03 9.06 1.09
C THR A 747 -27.29 9.62 1.77
N THR A 748 -27.91 10.66 1.20
CA THR A 748 -29.16 11.26 1.74
C THR A 748 -30.43 10.58 1.22
N ASP A 749 -30.32 9.74 0.19
CA ASP A 749 -31.41 8.95 -0.38
C ASP A 749 -30.93 7.50 -0.56
N PRO A 750 -30.65 6.78 0.54
CA PRO A 750 -30.20 5.40 0.46
C PRO A 750 -31.25 4.55 -0.26
N LYS A 751 -30.80 3.72 -1.20
CA LYS A 751 -31.63 2.96 -2.15
C LYS A 751 -32.45 3.83 -3.12
N GLY A 752 -32.16 5.13 -3.18
CA GLY A 752 -32.72 6.06 -4.15
C GLY A 752 -34.24 6.19 -4.08
N THR A 753 -34.85 6.20 -2.89
CA THR A 753 -36.32 6.18 -2.74
C THR A 753 -36.97 7.42 -3.36
N ILE A 754 -36.40 8.60 -3.15
CA ILE A 754 -36.94 9.86 -3.69
C ILE A 754 -36.73 9.91 -5.21
N LEU A 755 -35.51 9.62 -5.66
CA LEU A 755 -35.19 9.56 -7.09
C LEU A 755 -36.04 8.51 -7.82
N ARG A 756 -36.22 7.34 -7.22
CA ARG A 756 -37.06 6.26 -7.73
C ARG A 756 -38.49 6.73 -7.93
N ASN A 757 -39.09 7.43 -6.96
CA ASN A 757 -40.46 7.95 -7.11
C ASN A 757 -40.56 8.96 -8.27
N GLN A 758 -39.54 9.80 -8.46
CA GLN A 758 -39.50 10.75 -9.58
C GLN A 758 -39.32 10.05 -10.93
N ILE A 759 -38.47 9.02 -11.00
CA ILE A 759 -38.27 8.19 -12.19
C ILE A 759 -39.57 7.47 -12.53
N ILE A 760 -40.20 6.82 -11.55
CA ILE A 760 -41.52 6.17 -11.71
C ILE A 760 -42.52 7.20 -12.23
N SER A 761 -42.63 8.38 -11.61
CA SER A 761 -43.55 9.43 -12.09
C SER A 761 -43.30 9.83 -13.54
N SER A 762 -42.04 9.84 -13.99
CA SER A 762 -41.68 10.17 -15.38
C SER A 762 -42.05 9.05 -16.36
N VAL A 763 -41.84 7.79 -15.96
CA VAL A 763 -42.33 6.61 -16.71
C VAL A 763 -43.86 6.64 -16.81
N LEU A 764 -44.55 6.94 -15.71
CA LEU A 764 -46.02 7.02 -15.67
C LEU A 764 -46.62 8.09 -16.58
N LYS A 765 -45.86 9.16 -16.85
CA LYS A 765 -46.27 10.23 -17.77
C LYS A 765 -46.03 9.87 -19.25
N GLY A 766 -45.49 8.68 -19.54
CA GLY A 766 -45.16 8.25 -20.91
C GLY A 766 -43.85 8.85 -21.44
N ASN A 767 -43.04 9.50 -20.61
CA ASN A 767 -41.84 10.18 -21.09
C ASN A 767 -40.64 9.23 -21.27
N LEU A 768 -40.71 8.00 -20.74
CA LEU A 768 -39.62 7.02 -20.68
C LEU A 768 -40.14 5.62 -21.06
N GLU A 769 -40.84 5.50 -22.18
CA GLU A 769 -41.49 4.24 -22.60
C GLU A 769 -40.51 3.07 -22.80
N PHE A 770 -39.26 3.37 -23.15
CA PHE A 770 -38.23 2.36 -23.41
C PHE A 770 -37.41 1.98 -22.18
N LEU A 771 -37.59 2.65 -21.04
CA LEU A 771 -36.75 2.44 -19.86
C LEU A 771 -37.05 1.07 -19.25
N ARG A 772 -36.06 0.18 -19.26
CA ARG A 772 -36.16 -1.19 -18.75
C ARG A 772 -35.61 -1.30 -17.34
N ASP A 773 -34.42 -0.73 -17.14
CA ASP A 773 -33.62 -0.94 -15.95
C ASP A 773 -33.19 0.38 -15.31
N VAL A 774 -33.39 0.47 -13.99
CA VAL A 774 -32.86 1.54 -13.16
C VAL A 774 -31.94 0.92 -12.12
N THR A 775 -30.65 1.14 -12.25
CA THR A 775 -29.64 0.57 -11.36
C THR A 775 -29.05 1.64 -10.46
N PHE A 776 -29.09 1.41 -9.15
CA PHE A 776 -28.40 2.24 -8.18
C PHE A 776 -27.03 1.63 -7.86
N LEU A 777 -25.99 2.45 -8.01
CA LEU A 777 -24.60 2.05 -7.86
C LEU A 777 -24.01 2.66 -6.59
N LYS A 778 -23.30 1.87 -5.81
CA LYS A 778 -22.52 2.36 -4.67
C LYS A 778 -21.06 2.49 -5.08
N PRO A 779 -20.46 3.68 -4.98
CA PRO A 779 -19.04 3.86 -5.30
C PRO A 779 -18.18 2.99 -4.37
N MET A 780 -17.28 2.19 -4.95
CA MET A 780 -16.24 1.45 -4.19
C MET A 780 -15.09 2.39 -3.79
N SER A 781 -14.85 3.42 -4.60
CA SER A 781 -13.87 4.50 -4.43
C SER A 781 -14.45 5.78 -5.03
N SER A 782 -13.86 6.93 -4.71
CA SER A 782 -14.41 8.26 -5.06
C SER A 782 -14.31 8.65 -6.54
N SER A 783 -13.79 7.81 -7.44
CA SER A 783 -13.47 8.25 -8.81
C SER A 783 -13.84 7.29 -9.96
N GLU A 784 -14.24 6.05 -9.70
CA GLU A 784 -14.40 5.06 -10.78
C GLU A 784 -15.80 4.45 -10.83
N MET A 785 -16.63 4.98 -11.74
CA MET A 785 -17.99 4.48 -11.99
C MET A 785 -18.03 3.06 -12.55
N GLU A 786 -17.04 2.67 -13.37
CA GLU A 786 -16.97 1.34 -13.98
C GLU A 786 -16.77 0.22 -12.93
N HIS A 787 -16.24 0.58 -11.74
CA HIS A 787 -15.99 -0.35 -10.64
C HIS A 787 -17.01 -0.24 -9.50
N ALA A 788 -18.05 0.58 -9.64
CA ALA A 788 -19.06 0.74 -8.60
C ALA A 788 -19.86 -0.56 -8.38
N MET A 789 -20.19 -0.88 -7.13
CA MET A 789 -21.01 -2.05 -6.81
C MET A 789 -22.47 -1.77 -7.12
N GLU A 790 -23.12 -2.71 -7.80
CA GLU A 790 -24.56 -2.73 -7.93
C GLU A 790 -25.21 -2.93 -6.56
N VAL A 791 -26.02 -1.96 -6.13
CA VAL A 791 -26.77 -2.04 -4.86
C VAL A 791 -28.12 -2.67 -5.11
N VAL A 792 -28.83 -2.15 -6.12
CA VAL A 792 -30.17 -2.59 -6.48
C VAL A 792 -30.45 -2.21 -7.93
N THR A 793 -31.05 -3.13 -8.67
CA THR A 793 -31.64 -2.86 -9.99
C THR A 793 -33.13 -3.04 -9.93
N TYR A 794 -33.86 -2.03 -10.40
CA TYR A 794 -35.30 -2.05 -10.56
C TYR A 794 -35.65 -2.28 -12.03
N HIS A 795 -36.35 -3.38 -12.30
CA HIS A 795 -36.97 -3.59 -13.61
C HIS A 795 -38.29 -2.83 -13.67
N VAL A 796 -38.35 -1.80 -14.50
CA VAL A 796 -39.49 -0.86 -14.58
C VAL A 796 -40.81 -1.58 -14.81
N ALA A 797 -40.82 -2.63 -15.65
CA ALA A 797 -42.03 -3.43 -15.93
C ALA A 797 -42.61 -4.14 -14.70
N THR A 798 -41.77 -4.48 -13.72
CA THR A 798 -42.25 -5.09 -12.46
C THR A 798 -42.78 -4.04 -11.49
N GLU A 799 -42.19 -2.85 -11.51
CA GLU A 799 -42.60 -1.73 -10.67
C GLU A 799 -43.90 -1.09 -11.17
N THR A 800 -44.08 -0.84 -12.47
CA THR A 800 -45.32 -0.27 -13.02
C THR A 800 -46.55 -1.15 -12.75
N LYS A 801 -46.39 -2.47 -12.76
CA LYS A 801 -47.44 -3.42 -12.35
C LYS A 801 -47.89 -3.25 -10.90
N LYS A 802 -46.98 -2.91 -9.98
CA LYS A 802 -47.35 -2.63 -8.56
C LYS A 802 -48.25 -1.40 -8.44
N TYR A 803 -48.18 -0.47 -9.39
CA TYR A 803 -49.03 0.73 -9.45
C TYR A 803 -50.30 0.53 -10.30
N GLY A 804 -50.63 -0.71 -10.68
CA GLY A 804 -51.91 -1.03 -11.35
C GLY A 804 -51.94 -0.73 -12.86
N LEU A 805 -50.78 -0.58 -13.51
CA LEU A 805 -50.70 -0.39 -14.95
C LEU A 805 -50.49 -1.71 -15.67
N ARG A 806 -51.15 -1.83 -16.83
CA ARG A 806 -51.05 -3.00 -17.71
C ARG A 806 -49.82 -2.93 -18.60
#